data_AF-A0A4Y7IJP3-F1
#
_entry.id   AF-A0A4Y7IJP3-F1
#
_cell.length_a   1.000
_cell.length_b   1.000
_cell.length_c   1.000
_cell.angle_alpha   90.00
_cell.angle_beta   90.00
_cell.angle_gamma   90.00
#
_symmetry.space_group_name_H-M   'P 1'
#
loop_
_entity.id
_entity.type
_entity.pdbx_description
1 polymer ?
#
loop_
_entity_poly.entity_id
_entity_poly.type
_entity_poly.pdbx_seq_one_letter_code
_entity_poly.pdbx_strand_id
1 'polypeptide(L)'
;MDSAAIRRNVEELSLTLLLNSTFFTLLSLCTCESLVTLELDIFPNLYLPKYMSFPKLKHFKLSRVKFSGKYNNEQLFSSCPILENLTLVKCEWFDMKKFCLSTPSLKVLEISHLNYYGENYDLENSAFEIHAPLVSLTYLGDVAKEFVMSNILTLVEVDVDFGFENTWTKERIDQGANLSKFLRALSHVKHLTISDRTLQLSVSGGEGEDEDCWGVHLTSTRCPFLHLKSVYIEDFTGHPSEATWLEQILEQAAALETVTFISPDPVVVYESNSLWFVFHLMTYSISAIKVTLLKNIVIMELTNQKQLKGENSMSEQATDRITDLPDSLLHHVLSLLDIKEVVRTSMLSKRWYNIWISIPTLDFRSLSDPFDHEERTSIETYQESSKFMDIVDKILRLHDTSSIQKLFLCWNYHLSASRVILWIFEVIRRNVEELHLSLVLNSTLYSPLSLCTCESLVTLELDIFPNLCLPNYVSFPKLKHFKLSRAIFSSKYNSEQFFSNCPVLENLTLEKCEWFDIRKFCLSTPSLKVLKISHLDDFGEKYGLENCAFEIHAPLVSLTYWGDVAKEFVMSNSSTLAEVDVDFGFEDYDISTNGWFDQGANISKFLRALSHVKCLTISNGILEIGARSYEKESDDDNPPYHYGVGWELDLISTKCLFPHLKSVSFKYFGGDLSVVRLAELVLKQATALEIMTFISPEVDAKFIMENLASLPRASASCVFNFP
;
A
#
# COMPACT_ATOMS: atom_id res chain seq x y z
N MET A 1 17.55 -20.13 28.70
CA MET A 1 18.10 -18.77 28.90
C MET A 1 17.80 -18.28 30.30
N ASP A 2 16.53 -18.29 30.71
CA ASP A 2 16.00 -18.65 32.04
C ASP A 2 16.98 -18.73 33.23
N SER A 3 17.70 -19.85 33.39
CA SER A 3 18.60 -20.07 34.54
C SER A 3 19.89 -19.24 34.51
N ALA A 4 20.28 -18.69 33.35
CA ALA A 4 21.49 -17.88 33.20
C ALA A 4 21.23 -16.39 33.50
N ALA A 5 20.02 -15.89 33.23
CA ALA A 5 19.63 -14.51 33.54
C ALA A 5 19.54 -14.27 35.06
N ILE A 6 18.93 -15.21 35.78
CA ILE A 6 18.82 -15.17 37.26
C ILE A 6 20.20 -15.22 37.92
N ARG A 7 21.15 -15.99 37.37
CA ARG A 7 22.52 -16.09 37.90
C ARG A 7 23.39 -14.85 37.66
N ARG A 8 22.98 -13.94 36.78
CA ARG A 8 23.76 -12.76 36.35
C ARG A 8 23.24 -11.43 36.90
N ASN A 9 22.26 -11.42 37.81
CA ASN A 9 21.64 -10.21 38.36
C ASN A 9 21.16 -9.24 37.27
N VAL A 10 20.48 -9.75 36.25
CA VAL A 10 19.96 -8.92 35.15
C VAL A 10 18.91 -7.95 35.69
N GLU A 11 19.07 -6.66 35.38
CA GLU A 11 18.14 -5.60 35.80
C GLU A 11 17.12 -5.26 34.69
N GLU A 12 17.50 -5.43 33.43
CA GLU A 12 16.64 -5.17 32.27
C GLU A 12 16.59 -6.40 31.37
N LEU A 13 15.38 -6.85 31.05
CA LEU A 13 15.16 -8.01 30.18
C LEU A 13 14.04 -7.71 29.20
N SER A 14 14.37 -7.68 27.91
CA SER A 14 13.41 -7.63 26.81
C SER A 14 13.53 -8.93 26.00
N LEU A 15 12.42 -9.64 25.84
CA LEU A 15 12.35 -10.91 25.13
C LEU A 15 11.28 -10.85 24.04
N THR A 16 11.73 -10.93 22.79
CA THR A 16 10.87 -11.09 21.61
C THR A 16 11.10 -12.47 21.00
N LEU A 17 10.09 -13.34 21.03
CA LEU A 17 10.20 -14.72 20.54
C LEU A 17 9.06 -15.05 19.56
N LEU A 18 9.42 -15.57 18.39
CA LEU A 18 8.51 -16.16 17.42
C LEU A 18 8.59 -17.68 17.55
N LEU A 19 7.57 -18.29 18.14
CA LEU A 19 7.54 -19.73 18.39
C LEU A 19 6.55 -20.41 17.43
N ASN A 20 6.94 -21.57 16.89
CA ASN A 20 6.04 -22.41 16.09
C ASN A 20 4.98 -23.15 16.93
N SER A 21 4.96 -22.98 18.25
CA SER A 21 4.03 -23.66 19.17
C SER A 21 3.46 -22.70 20.22
N THR A 22 2.27 -23.03 20.73
CA THR A 22 1.45 -22.21 21.65
C THR A 22 1.86 -22.28 23.13
N PHE A 23 2.95 -22.97 23.47
CA PHE A 23 3.31 -23.27 24.86
C PHE A 23 4.71 -22.77 25.22
N PHE A 24 4.78 -21.59 25.84
CA PHE A 24 5.96 -21.11 26.55
C PHE A 24 5.60 -20.85 28.02
N THR A 25 6.37 -21.40 28.96
CA THR A 25 6.14 -21.18 30.40
C THR A 25 7.37 -20.52 31.02
N LEU A 26 7.20 -19.31 31.55
CA LEU A 26 8.26 -18.48 32.16
C LEU A 26 8.61 -18.90 33.60
N LEU A 27 8.45 -20.19 33.95
CA LEU A 27 8.49 -20.69 35.34
C LEU A 27 9.75 -20.28 36.12
N SER A 28 10.88 -20.06 35.44
CA SER A 28 12.12 -19.65 36.10
C SER A 28 12.28 -18.12 36.21
N LEU A 29 11.82 -17.34 35.24
CA LEU A 29 11.96 -15.88 35.23
C LEU A 29 11.01 -15.21 36.22
N CYS A 30 9.87 -15.84 36.52
CA CYS A 30 8.83 -15.33 37.42
C CYS A 30 9.23 -15.14 38.89
N THR A 31 10.48 -15.44 39.28
CA THR A 31 10.98 -15.28 40.67
C THR A 31 12.26 -14.43 40.74
N CYS A 32 12.60 -13.72 39.66
CA CYS A 32 13.84 -12.95 39.59
C CYS A 32 13.79 -11.70 40.48
N GLU A 33 14.65 -11.66 41.50
CA GLU A 33 14.70 -10.56 42.47
C GLU A 33 15.48 -9.33 41.99
N SER A 34 16.22 -9.40 40.88
CA SER A 34 17.03 -8.28 40.38
C SER A 34 16.33 -7.42 39.33
N LEU A 35 15.27 -7.90 38.67
CA LEU A 35 14.66 -7.21 37.54
C LEU A 35 13.97 -5.89 37.94
N VAL A 36 14.32 -4.84 37.19
CA VAL A 36 13.76 -3.48 37.26
C VAL A 36 12.85 -3.22 36.05
N THR A 37 13.24 -3.71 34.87
CA THR A 37 12.47 -3.62 33.62
C THR A 37 12.29 -5.00 33.01
N LEU A 38 11.04 -5.34 32.68
CA LEU A 38 10.69 -6.60 32.01
C LEU A 38 9.75 -6.30 30.85
N GLU A 39 10.19 -6.67 29.64
CA GLU A 39 9.37 -6.62 28.43
C GLU A 39 9.25 -8.04 27.85
N LEU A 40 8.01 -8.48 27.67
CA LEU A 40 7.71 -9.80 27.13
C LEU A 40 6.82 -9.65 25.91
N ASP A 41 7.31 -10.17 24.78
CA ASP A 41 6.58 -10.19 23.53
C ASP A 41 6.75 -11.54 22.82
N ILE A 42 5.78 -12.44 22.97
CA ILE A 42 5.90 -13.84 22.56
C ILE A 42 4.71 -14.20 21.65
N PHE A 43 5.01 -14.67 20.43
CA PHE A 43 4.03 -15.14 19.44
C PHE A 43 4.00 -16.68 19.40
N PRO A 44 2.84 -17.35 19.25
CA PRO A 44 1.51 -16.77 19.02
C PRO A 44 0.79 -16.30 20.29
N ASN A 45 1.04 -16.89 21.47
CA ASN A 45 0.32 -16.55 22.72
C ASN A 45 1.22 -16.66 23.96
N LEU A 46 1.09 -15.71 24.90
CA LEU A 46 1.74 -15.78 26.21
C LEU A 46 0.73 -16.08 27.33
N TYR A 47 0.94 -17.21 28.03
CA TYR A 47 0.20 -17.54 29.26
C TYR A 47 1.06 -17.24 30.50
N LEU A 48 0.55 -16.35 31.35
CA LEU A 48 1.20 -15.97 32.58
C LEU A 48 1.00 -17.05 33.67
N PRO A 49 2.06 -17.49 34.37
CA PRO A 49 1.93 -18.37 35.53
C PRO A 49 1.08 -17.76 36.64
N LYS A 50 0.47 -18.63 37.46
CA LYS A 50 -0.40 -18.24 38.58
C LYS A 50 0.31 -17.40 39.66
N TYR A 51 1.63 -17.52 39.75
CA TYR A 51 2.45 -16.81 40.73
C TYR A 51 3.66 -16.21 40.03
N MET A 52 3.84 -14.90 40.18
CA MET A 52 5.06 -14.19 39.84
C MET A 52 5.43 -13.29 40.99
N SER A 53 6.72 -13.13 41.26
CA SER A 53 7.23 -12.26 42.30
C SER A 53 8.38 -11.45 41.72
N PHE A 54 8.14 -10.16 41.51
CA PHE A 54 9.14 -9.23 41.02
C PHE A 54 9.27 -8.05 42.00
N PRO A 55 10.06 -8.20 43.07
CA PRO A 55 10.10 -7.23 44.18
C PRO A 55 10.71 -5.88 43.79
N LYS A 56 11.54 -5.83 42.73
CA LYS A 56 12.22 -4.62 42.27
C LYS A 56 11.70 -4.04 40.95
N LEU A 57 10.64 -4.63 40.39
CA LEU A 57 10.17 -4.27 39.05
C LEU A 57 9.44 -2.93 39.09
N LYS A 58 9.93 -1.99 38.27
CA LYS A 58 9.37 -0.65 38.07
C LYS A 58 8.65 -0.52 36.74
N HIS A 59 9.11 -1.22 35.71
CA HIS A 59 8.58 -1.15 34.36
C HIS A 59 8.21 -2.54 33.87
N PHE A 60 6.94 -2.75 33.54
CA PHE A 60 6.46 -4.03 33.06
C PHE A 60 5.67 -3.85 31.76
N LYS A 61 6.20 -4.40 30.66
CA LYS A 61 5.53 -4.42 29.36
C LYS A 61 5.16 -5.85 28.98
N LEU A 62 3.88 -6.07 28.74
CA LEU A 62 3.33 -7.34 28.32
C LEU A 62 2.65 -7.18 26.95
N SER A 63 3.08 -7.96 25.98
CA SER A 63 2.49 -7.98 24.64
C SER A 63 1.89 -9.35 24.35
N ARG A 64 0.69 -9.40 23.75
CA ARG A 64 0.00 -10.64 23.30
C ARG A 64 -0.28 -11.65 24.42
N VAL A 65 -0.68 -11.15 25.60
CA VAL A 65 -1.06 -11.98 26.75
C VAL A 65 -2.55 -12.27 26.76
N LYS A 66 -2.93 -13.55 26.94
CA LYS A 66 -4.33 -13.93 27.18
C LYS A 66 -4.64 -14.01 28.68
N PHE A 67 -5.46 -13.08 29.17
CA PHE A 67 -6.06 -13.13 30.49
C PHE A 67 -7.35 -13.95 30.46
N SER A 68 -7.54 -14.85 31.42
CA SER A 68 -8.80 -15.61 31.53
C SER A 68 -9.30 -15.72 32.95
N GLY A 69 -10.62 -15.87 33.11
CA GLY A 69 -11.30 -15.91 34.41
C GLY A 69 -10.90 -17.08 35.33
N LYS A 70 -10.13 -18.04 34.81
CA LYS A 70 -9.53 -19.14 35.59
C LYS A 70 -8.34 -18.71 36.45
N TYR A 71 -7.77 -17.53 36.20
CA TYR A 71 -6.60 -17.00 36.89
C TYR A 71 -6.93 -15.70 37.62
N ASN A 72 -6.38 -15.52 38.82
CA ASN A 72 -6.60 -14.33 39.63
C ASN A 72 -5.59 -13.24 39.26
N ASN A 73 -5.96 -12.35 38.35
CA ASN A 73 -5.15 -11.21 37.92
C ASN A 73 -4.84 -10.20 39.04
N GLU A 74 -5.69 -10.07 40.06
CA GLU A 74 -5.39 -9.24 41.24
C GLU A 74 -4.11 -9.70 41.94
N GLN A 75 -3.86 -11.02 41.95
CA GLN A 75 -2.68 -11.62 42.57
C GLN A 75 -1.40 -11.41 41.73
N LEU A 76 -1.53 -11.27 40.42
CA LEU A 76 -0.41 -11.08 39.50
C LEU A 76 0.28 -9.73 39.75
N PHE A 77 -0.48 -8.65 39.76
CA PHE A 77 0.07 -7.29 39.86
C PHE A 77 0.33 -6.86 41.32
N SER A 78 -0.42 -7.40 42.29
CA SER A 78 -0.13 -7.16 43.72
C SER A 78 1.23 -7.70 44.17
N SER A 79 1.80 -8.65 43.42
CA SER A 79 3.13 -9.22 43.67
C SER A 79 4.29 -8.36 43.13
N CYS A 80 3.98 -7.19 42.53
CA CYS A 80 4.94 -6.19 42.05
C CYS A 80 4.76 -4.87 42.82
N PRO A 81 5.27 -4.76 44.07
CA PRO A 81 4.87 -3.70 45.00
C PRO A 81 5.39 -2.30 44.62
N ILE A 82 6.42 -2.19 43.78
CA ILE A 82 7.03 -0.91 43.38
C ILE A 82 6.83 -0.59 41.89
N LEU A 83 5.87 -1.25 41.23
CA LEU A 83 5.57 -1.06 39.81
C LEU A 83 5.12 0.38 39.55
N GLU A 84 5.86 1.12 38.72
CA GLU A 84 5.58 2.53 38.39
C GLU A 84 4.90 2.64 37.01
N ASN A 85 5.30 1.81 36.03
CA ASN A 85 4.77 1.82 34.67
C ASN A 85 4.31 0.41 34.24
N LEU A 86 3.09 0.32 33.74
CA LEU A 86 2.52 -0.90 33.16
C LEU A 86 2.02 -0.63 31.75
N THR A 87 2.52 -1.41 30.78
CA THR A 87 2.08 -1.34 29.39
C THR A 87 1.53 -2.70 28.95
N LEU A 88 0.29 -2.73 28.47
CA LEU A 88 -0.40 -3.92 27.96
C LEU A 88 -0.72 -3.74 26.48
N VAL A 89 -0.07 -4.51 25.60
CA VAL A 89 -0.19 -4.38 24.13
C VAL A 89 -0.80 -5.63 23.53
N LYS A 90 -1.87 -5.50 22.73
CA LYS A 90 -2.56 -6.61 22.05
C LYS A 90 -2.91 -7.75 23.00
N CYS A 91 -3.29 -7.42 24.24
CA CYS A 91 -3.72 -8.41 25.24
C CYS A 91 -5.19 -8.80 25.02
N GLU A 92 -5.54 -10.02 25.40
CA GLU A 92 -6.90 -10.55 25.25
C GLU A 92 -7.51 -10.86 26.61
N TRP A 93 -8.82 -10.65 26.76
CA TRP A 93 -9.59 -11.02 27.95
C TRP A 93 -10.68 -12.00 27.54
N PHE A 94 -10.58 -13.24 28.01
CA PHE A 94 -11.47 -14.34 27.63
C PHE A 94 -12.19 -14.92 28.85
N ASP A 95 -13.52 -15.05 28.79
CA ASP A 95 -14.34 -15.59 29.89
C ASP A 95 -14.03 -14.91 31.25
N MET A 96 -13.80 -13.59 31.20
CA MET A 96 -13.55 -12.76 32.38
C MET A 96 -14.80 -11.93 32.69
N LYS A 97 -15.19 -11.87 33.97
CA LYS A 97 -16.27 -10.96 34.41
C LYS A 97 -15.74 -9.62 34.90
N LYS A 98 -14.52 -9.61 35.41
CA LYS A 98 -13.89 -8.45 36.05
C LYS A 98 -12.38 -8.50 35.85
N PHE A 99 -11.79 -7.42 35.36
CA PHE A 99 -10.36 -7.17 35.38
C PHE A 99 -10.05 -6.09 36.43
N CYS A 100 -9.20 -6.41 37.41
CA CYS A 100 -8.90 -5.52 38.53
C CYS A 100 -7.39 -5.30 38.63
N LEU A 101 -7.00 -4.03 38.57
CA LEU A 101 -5.61 -3.60 38.70
C LEU A 101 -5.44 -2.82 40.00
N SER A 102 -4.97 -3.53 41.04
CA SER A 102 -4.69 -2.95 42.36
C SER A 102 -3.19 -2.83 42.58
N THR A 103 -2.63 -1.67 42.22
CA THR A 103 -1.19 -1.39 42.32
C THR A 103 -0.98 0.01 42.93
N PRO A 104 -0.59 0.11 44.22
CA PRO A 104 -0.55 1.40 44.91
C PRO A 104 0.61 2.31 44.47
N SER A 105 1.60 1.77 43.75
CA SER A 105 2.78 2.48 43.26
C SER A 105 2.68 2.92 41.79
N LEU A 106 1.66 2.45 41.07
CA LEU A 106 1.53 2.64 39.63
C LEU A 106 1.15 4.09 39.30
N LYS A 107 1.93 4.70 38.41
CA LYS A 107 1.80 6.09 37.96
C LYS A 107 1.38 6.18 36.48
N VAL A 108 1.87 5.29 35.64
CA VAL A 108 1.59 5.29 34.20
C VAL A 108 0.98 3.95 33.81
N LEU A 109 -0.18 4.00 33.17
CA LEU A 109 -0.84 2.84 32.60
C LEU A 109 -1.10 3.08 31.11
N GLU A 110 -0.63 2.15 30.29
CA GLU A 110 -0.88 2.14 28.86
C GLU A 110 -1.54 0.81 28.49
N ILE A 111 -2.71 0.90 27.87
CA ILE A 111 -3.46 -0.24 27.38
C ILE A 111 -3.73 0.02 25.90
N SER A 112 -3.29 -0.89 25.05
CA SER A 112 -3.53 -0.83 23.61
C SER A 112 -3.99 -2.21 23.10
N HIS A 113 -5.29 -2.38 22.87
CA HIS A 113 -5.90 -3.58 22.32
C HIS A 113 -6.79 -3.21 21.13
N LEU A 114 -6.40 -3.62 19.91
CA LEU A 114 -7.19 -3.36 18.71
C LEU A 114 -7.76 -4.66 18.15
N ASN A 115 -9.03 -4.60 17.76
CA ASN A 115 -9.84 -5.74 17.39
C ASN A 115 -9.60 -6.13 15.92
N TYR A 116 -8.41 -6.66 15.60
CA TYR A 116 -7.90 -6.71 14.21
C TYR A 116 -8.50 -7.85 13.35
N TYR A 117 -9.22 -8.82 13.92
CA TYR A 117 -9.64 -10.03 13.18
C TYR A 117 -11.05 -10.57 13.49
N GLY A 118 -11.94 -9.80 14.14
CA GLY A 118 -13.29 -10.28 14.47
C GLY A 118 -13.31 -11.44 15.48
N GLU A 119 -12.24 -11.61 16.26
CA GLU A 119 -12.24 -12.44 17.45
C GLU A 119 -12.89 -11.62 18.58
N ASN A 120 -14.06 -12.03 19.07
CA ASN A 120 -14.72 -11.37 20.20
C ASN A 120 -13.79 -11.36 21.43
N TYR A 121 -13.11 -10.24 21.67
CA TYR A 121 -12.44 -9.96 22.94
C TYR A 121 -13.53 -9.59 23.95
N ASP A 122 -13.75 -10.40 25.01
CA ASP A 122 -14.91 -10.32 25.93
C ASP A 122 -14.95 -9.04 26.82
N LEU A 123 -14.25 -7.95 26.45
CA LEU A 123 -14.21 -6.72 27.25
C LEU A 123 -15.58 -6.03 27.34
N GLU A 124 -16.38 -6.11 26.26
CA GLU A 124 -17.74 -5.54 26.19
C GLU A 124 -18.70 -6.11 27.24
N ASN A 125 -18.37 -7.28 27.81
CA ASN A 125 -19.13 -7.95 28.86
C ASN A 125 -18.44 -7.93 30.24
N SER A 126 -17.25 -7.33 30.32
CA SER A 126 -16.39 -7.31 31.51
C SER A 126 -16.43 -5.96 32.24
N ALA A 127 -16.23 -5.98 33.56
CA ALA A 127 -15.94 -4.78 34.36
C ALA A 127 -14.43 -4.54 34.45
N PHE A 128 -13.98 -3.31 34.27
CA PHE A 128 -12.58 -2.90 34.37
C PHE A 128 -12.40 -1.96 35.57
N GLU A 129 -11.64 -2.38 36.56
CA GLU A 129 -11.43 -1.64 37.81
C GLU A 129 -9.96 -1.28 38.00
N ILE A 130 -9.67 0.01 38.15
CA ILE A 130 -8.33 0.53 38.38
C ILE A 130 -8.26 1.17 39.77
N HIS A 131 -7.46 0.55 40.63
CA HIS A 131 -7.15 1.00 41.99
C HIS A 131 -5.68 1.39 42.09
N ALA A 132 -5.30 2.45 41.37
CA ALA A 132 -3.94 2.97 41.29
C ALA A 132 -3.93 4.51 41.24
N PRO A 133 -2.97 5.20 41.89
CA PRO A 133 -2.82 6.65 41.83
C PRO A 133 -2.15 7.10 40.53
N LEU A 134 -2.79 6.83 39.40
CA LEU A 134 -2.28 7.16 38.07
C LEU A 134 -2.08 8.68 37.90
N VAL A 135 -1.03 9.05 37.18
CA VAL A 135 -0.72 10.40 36.70
C VAL A 135 -1.05 10.50 35.21
N SER A 136 -0.79 9.43 34.45
CA SER A 136 -1.06 9.31 33.02
C SER A 136 -1.78 8.00 32.71
N LEU A 137 -2.79 8.07 31.84
CA LEU A 137 -3.51 6.92 31.32
C LEU A 137 -3.60 7.02 29.80
N THR A 138 -3.11 6.00 29.09
CA THR A 138 -3.33 5.81 27.65
C THR A 138 -4.21 4.58 27.46
N TYR A 139 -5.33 4.74 26.75
CA TYR A 139 -6.30 3.68 26.51
C TYR A 139 -6.70 3.66 25.03
N LEU A 140 -6.19 2.68 24.30
CA LEU A 140 -6.46 2.44 22.89
C LEU A 140 -7.22 1.11 22.72
N GLY A 141 -8.50 1.12 22.34
CA GLY A 141 -9.29 -0.11 22.11
C GLY A 141 -10.72 -0.10 22.65
N ASP A 142 -11.43 -1.23 22.53
CA ASP A 142 -12.85 -1.40 22.93
C ASP A 142 -13.15 -0.98 24.39
N VAL A 143 -14.30 -0.33 24.64
CA VAL A 143 -14.73 0.13 25.98
C VAL A 143 -15.33 -1.02 26.80
N ALA A 144 -14.84 -1.22 28.03
CA ALA A 144 -15.44 -2.14 28.99
C ALA A 144 -16.89 -1.75 29.39
N LYS A 145 -17.73 -2.74 29.68
CA LYS A 145 -19.13 -2.54 30.12
C LYS A 145 -19.26 -1.61 31.33
N GLU A 146 -18.33 -1.79 32.26
CA GLU A 146 -18.18 -0.97 33.44
C GLU A 146 -16.72 -0.57 33.58
N PHE A 147 -16.48 0.71 33.83
CA PHE A 147 -15.16 1.23 34.10
C PHE A 147 -15.19 1.98 35.42
N VAL A 148 -14.36 1.56 36.38
CA VAL A 148 -14.31 2.11 37.73
C VAL A 148 -12.89 2.52 38.06
N MET A 149 -12.72 3.76 38.51
CA MET A 149 -11.44 4.29 38.95
C MET A 149 -11.59 4.92 40.35
N SER A 150 -10.82 4.44 41.33
CA SER A 150 -10.97 4.89 42.72
C SER A 150 -10.07 6.08 43.10
N ASN A 151 -8.91 6.23 42.45
CA ASN A 151 -7.91 7.26 42.77
C ASN A 151 -7.77 8.28 41.63
N ILE A 152 -8.88 8.86 41.19
CA ILE A 152 -8.93 9.77 40.03
C ILE A 152 -8.19 11.11 40.26
N LEU A 153 -8.02 11.54 41.52
CA LEU A 153 -7.52 12.88 41.84
C LEU A 153 -6.05 13.12 41.45
N THR A 154 -5.29 12.06 41.21
CA THR A 154 -3.89 12.14 40.78
C THR A 154 -3.72 12.17 39.27
N LEU A 155 -4.77 11.86 38.51
CA LEU A 155 -4.73 11.71 37.05
C LEU A 155 -4.73 13.09 36.38
N VAL A 156 -3.65 13.37 35.65
CA VAL A 156 -3.41 14.69 35.04
C VAL A 156 -3.66 14.62 33.54
N GLU A 157 -3.12 13.59 32.89
CA GLU A 157 -3.14 13.39 31.44
C GLU A 157 -3.88 12.09 31.12
N VAL A 158 -4.80 12.18 30.15
CA VAL A 158 -5.49 11.02 29.61
C VAL A 158 -5.49 11.09 28.10
N ASP A 159 -5.13 9.98 27.48
CA ASP A 159 -5.12 9.76 26.06
C ASP A 159 -6.04 8.57 25.74
N VAL A 160 -7.09 8.80 24.96
CA VAL A 160 -8.14 7.82 24.69
C VAL A 160 -8.45 7.73 23.19
N ASP A 161 -8.37 6.52 22.67
CA ASP A 161 -8.84 6.20 21.33
C ASP A 161 -9.54 4.84 21.36
N PHE A 162 -10.85 4.83 21.18
CA PHE A 162 -11.60 3.57 21.26
C PHE A 162 -11.73 2.85 19.91
N GLY A 163 -11.10 3.35 18.83
CA GLY A 163 -10.86 2.59 17.61
C GLY A 163 -12.10 2.01 16.91
N PHE A 164 -13.28 2.60 17.10
CA PHE A 164 -14.53 2.03 16.57
C PHE A 164 -14.54 1.99 15.03
N GLU A 165 -14.45 0.78 14.45
CA GLU A 165 -14.70 0.55 13.03
C GLU A 165 -16.21 0.57 12.73
N ASN A 166 -16.57 0.95 11.50
CA ASN A 166 -17.94 1.24 11.04
C ASN A 166 -18.91 0.03 10.98
N THR A 167 -19.21 -0.62 12.11
CA THR A 167 -20.24 -1.66 12.23
C THR A 167 -21.57 -1.06 12.70
N TRP A 168 -22.54 -0.98 11.81
CA TRP A 168 -23.91 -0.56 12.14
C TRP A 168 -24.66 -1.75 12.76
N THR A 169 -24.46 -2.00 14.05
CA THR A 169 -25.18 -3.02 14.81
C THR A 169 -25.71 -2.46 16.13
N LYS A 170 -26.58 -3.24 16.78
CA LYS A 170 -27.14 -3.00 18.12
C LYS A 170 -26.06 -2.79 19.20
N GLU A 171 -24.82 -3.22 18.94
CA GLU A 171 -23.62 -3.05 19.79
C GLU A 171 -23.23 -1.56 19.94
N ARG A 172 -23.47 -0.69 18.95
CA ARG A 172 -23.13 0.76 19.04
C ARG A 172 -23.85 1.50 20.17
N ILE A 173 -25.11 1.14 20.46
CA ILE A 173 -25.91 1.78 21.52
C ILE A 173 -25.33 1.44 22.91
N ASP A 174 -24.96 0.17 23.11
CA ASP A 174 -24.36 -0.30 24.36
C ASP A 174 -22.96 0.29 24.56
N GLN A 175 -22.17 0.42 23.49
CA GLN A 175 -20.85 1.07 23.50
C GLN A 175 -20.91 2.58 23.83
N GLY A 176 -21.88 3.33 23.27
CA GLY A 176 -22.07 4.74 23.61
C GLY A 176 -22.44 4.97 25.09
N ALA A 177 -23.27 4.08 25.66
CA ALA A 177 -23.57 4.10 27.08
C ALA A 177 -22.33 3.77 27.94
N ASN A 178 -21.47 2.84 27.51
CA ASN A 178 -20.23 2.51 28.19
C ASN A 178 -19.21 3.66 28.13
N LEU A 179 -19.06 4.30 26.98
CA LEU A 179 -18.21 5.48 26.79
C LEU A 179 -18.63 6.61 27.75
N SER A 180 -19.94 6.86 27.89
CA SER A 180 -20.43 7.89 28.83
C SER A 180 -20.03 7.59 30.29
N LYS A 181 -20.05 6.30 30.71
CA LYS A 181 -19.61 5.88 32.04
C LYS A 181 -18.10 6.04 32.20
N PHE A 182 -17.33 5.70 31.17
CA PHE A 182 -15.88 5.85 31.13
C PHE A 182 -15.49 7.32 31.28
N LEU A 183 -16.04 8.22 30.46
CA LEU A 183 -15.75 9.66 30.54
C LEU A 183 -16.16 10.26 31.89
N ARG A 184 -17.24 9.77 32.50
CA ARG A 184 -17.62 10.18 33.86
C ARG A 184 -16.58 9.78 34.92
N ALA A 185 -15.95 8.62 34.74
CA ALA A 185 -14.85 8.18 35.58
C ALA A 185 -13.57 9.01 35.38
N LEU A 186 -13.54 9.97 34.44
CA LEU A 186 -12.42 10.87 34.14
C LEU A 186 -12.69 12.34 34.48
N SER A 187 -13.69 12.60 35.32
CA SER A 187 -14.18 13.96 35.62
C SER A 187 -13.16 14.99 36.16
N HIS A 188 -12.03 14.54 36.72
CA HIS A 188 -11.06 15.44 37.38
C HIS A 188 -9.79 15.69 36.53
N VAL A 189 -9.76 15.19 35.29
CA VAL A 189 -8.61 15.29 34.38
C VAL A 189 -8.39 16.73 33.93
N LYS A 190 -7.12 17.12 33.75
CA LYS A 190 -6.71 18.46 33.30
C LYS A 190 -6.42 18.52 31.80
N HIS A 191 -5.87 17.46 31.24
CA HIS A 191 -5.46 17.36 29.85
C HIS A 191 -6.05 16.08 29.25
N LEU A 192 -6.88 16.23 28.22
CA LEU A 192 -7.52 15.12 27.52
C LEU A 192 -7.11 15.11 26.05
N THR A 193 -6.54 14.01 25.60
CA THR A 193 -6.35 13.66 24.19
C THR A 193 -7.43 12.68 23.77
N ILE A 194 -8.07 12.91 22.63
CA ILE A 194 -9.13 12.05 22.10
C ILE A 194 -9.07 11.96 20.56
N SER A 195 -9.30 10.78 20.01
CA SER A 195 -9.37 10.55 18.55
C SER A 195 -10.72 10.95 17.94
N ASP A 196 -10.73 11.30 16.66
CA ASP A 196 -11.94 11.54 15.86
C ASP A 196 -12.92 10.34 15.88
N ARG A 197 -12.39 9.12 15.78
CA ARG A 197 -13.15 7.86 15.82
C ARG A 197 -13.97 7.73 17.10
N THR A 198 -13.41 8.17 18.23
CA THR A 198 -14.11 8.18 19.52
C THR A 198 -15.26 9.18 19.54
N LEU A 199 -15.09 10.35 18.93
CA LEU A 199 -16.07 11.44 18.92
C LEU A 199 -17.31 11.10 18.06
N GLN A 200 -17.10 10.37 16.98
CA GLN A 200 -18.14 10.00 16.03
C GLN A 200 -19.18 9.01 16.59
N LEU A 201 -18.86 8.27 17.65
CA LEU A 201 -19.80 7.36 18.34
C LEU A 201 -20.87 8.05 19.19
N SER A 202 -20.69 9.31 19.55
CA SER A 202 -21.56 10.01 20.51
C SER A 202 -22.95 10.36 19.95
N VAL A 203 -23.32 9.91 18.74
CA VAL A 203 -24.57 10.27 18.08
C VAL A 203 -25.21 9.06 17.40
N SER A 204 -26.12 8.37 18.10
CA SER A 204 -27.17 7.61 17.42
C SER A 204 -28.41 7.47 18.29
N GLY A 205 -29.53 8.00 17.80
CA GLY A 205 -30.86 7.71 18.31
C GLY A 205 -31.90 7.86 17.19
N GLY A 206 -32.45 6.73 16.74
CA GLY A 206 -33.72 6.66 16.00
C GLY A 206 -33.63 6.17 14.56
N GLU A 207 -34.13 4.96 14.30
CA GLU A 207 -34.54 4.50 12.98
C GLU A 207 -35.76 5.31 12.51
N GLY A 208 -35.66 5.97 11.35
CA GLY A 208 -36.77 6.66 10.70
C GLY A 208 -36.26 7.68 9.67
N GLU A 209 -36.80 7.63 8.45
CA GLU A 209 -36.44 8.45 7.28
C GLU A 209 -36.84 9.94 7.39
N ASP A 210 -36.63 10.58 8.54
CA ASP A 210 -36.85 12.02 8.72
C ASP A 210 -35.53 12.72 9.08
N GLU A 211 -35.09 13.64 8.22
CA GLU A 211 -33.82 14.38 8.23
C GLU A 211 -33.59 15.34 9.44
N ASP A 212 -34.39 15.31 10.51
CA ASP A 212 -34.37 16.35 11.56
C ASP A 212 -34.35 15.84 13.02
N CYS A 213 -33.61 14.77 13.35
CA CYS A 213 -33.42 14.32 14.75
C CYS A 213 -31.96 13.95 15.10
N TRP A 214 -31.09 14.94 15.22
CA TRP A 214 -29.72 14.77 15.73
C TRP A 214 -29.70 14.92 17.25
N GLY A 215 -29.45 13.84 18.00
CA GLY A 215 -29.14 13.97 19.43
C GLY A 215 -29.13 12.66 20.23
N VAL A 216 -27.93 12.14 20.53
CA VAL A 216 -27.68 11.72 21.91
C VAL A 216 -27.11 12.95 22.58
N HIS A 217 -27.99 13.64 23.28
CA HIS A 217 -27.54 14.68 24.16
C HIS A 217 -26.76 14.06 25.33
N LEU A 218 -25.63 14.64 25.73
CA LEU A 218 -25.13 14.56 27.11
C LEU A 218 -26.14 15.17 28.14
N THR A 219 -27.39 15.47 27.75
CA THR A 219 -28.34 16.33 28.51
C THR A 219 -28.97 15.68 29.72
N SER A 220 -28.78 14.38 29.96
CA SER A 220 -29.26 13.80 31.22
C SER A 220 -28.09 13.55 32.16
N THR A 221 -27.82 14.57 32.99
CA THR A 221 -27.05 14.59 34.25
C THR A 221 -25.63 15.18 34.21
N ARG A 222 -25.54 16.43 34.69
CA ARG A 222 -24.37 17.19 35.22
C ARG A 222 -22.96 16.65 34.87
N CYS A 223 -22.33 17.32 33.90
CA CYS A 223 -20.90 17.64 33.68
C CYS A 223 -19.83 16.69 34.26
N PRO A 224 -19.05 15.97 33.43
CA PRO A 224 -17.81 15.36 33.87
C PRO A 224 -16.62 16.34 33.93
N PHE A 225 -16.45 17.33 33.04
CA PHE A 225 -15.15 18.01 32.86
C PHE A 225 -14.97 19.39 33.55
N LEU A 226 -15.31 19.52 34.83
CA LEU A 226 -15.20 20.79 35.55
C LEU A 226 -13.76 21.33 35.71
N HIS A 227 -12.76 20.46 35.61
CA HIS A 227 -11.35 20.79 35.85
C HIS A 227 -10.47 20.74 34.58
N LEU A 228 -11.07 20.50 33.43
CA LEU A 228 -10.39 20.34 32.16
C LEU A 228 -9.82 21.68 31.69
N LYS A 229 -8.51 21.73 31.46
CA LYS A 229 -7.75 22.92 31.04
C LYS A 229 -7.39 22.88 29.56
N SER A 230 -7.07 21.70 29.03
CA SER A 230 -6.83 21.53 27.61
C SER A 230 -7.46 20.28 27.04
N VAL A 231 -7.93 20.39 25.80
CA VAL A 231 -8.36 19.27 24.97
C VAL A 231 -7.50 19.23 23.73
N TYR A 232 -7.05 18.04 23.37
CA TYR A 232 -6.31 17.77 22.15
C TYR A 232 -7.09 16.72 21.35
N ILE A 233 -7.41 17.04 20.10
CA ILE A 233 -8.17 16.14 19.22
C ILE A 233 -7.27 15.71 18.08
N GLU A 234 -7.06 14.40 17.98
CA GLU A 234 -6.31 13.77 16.90
C GLU A 234 -7.22 13.49 15.71
N ASP A 235 -6.63 13.56 14.51
CA ASP A 235 -7.28 13.26 13.24
C ASP A 235 -8.60 13.98 12.96
N PHE A 236 -8.71 15.24 13.39
CA PHE A 236 -9.93 16.03 13.26
C PHE A 236 -10.42 16.11 11.80
N THR A 237 -11.64 15.61 11.55
CA THR A 237 -12.24 15.50 10.21
C THR A 237 -13.32 16.54 9.93
N GLY A 238 -13.79 17.26 10.96
CA GLY A 238 -14.88 18.24 10.84
C GLY A 238 -16.27 17.60 10.75
N HIS A 239 -16.41 16.35 11.21
CA HIS A 239 -17.69 15.64 11.22
C HIS A 239 -18.71 16.35 12.16
N PRO A 240 -20.03 16.42 11.84
CA PRO A 240 -21.03 17.06 12.71
C PRO A 240 -21.07 16.53 14.14
N SER A 241 -20.76 15.24 14.35
CA SER A 241 -20.63 14.64 15.68
C SER A 241 -19.46 15.21 16.48
N GLU A 242 -18.31 15.47 15.83
CA GLU A 242 -17.16 16.12 16.46
C GLU A 242 -17.51 17.55 16.89
N ALA A 243 -18.27 18.27 16.06
CA ALA A 243 -18.76 19.61 16.37
C ALA A 243 -19.73 19.62 17.57
N THR A 244 -20.67 18.68 17.62
CA THR A 244 -21.63 18.55 18.73
C THR A 244 -20.93 18.25 20.05
N TRP A 245 -19.90 17.41 20.01
CA TRP A 245 -19.11 17.07 21.20
C TRP A 245 -18.30 18.26 21.71
N LEU A 246 -17.75 19.05 20.78
CA LEU A 246 -17.05 20.29 21.09
C LEU A 246 -17.96 21.35 21.69
N GLU A 247 -19.16 21.54 21.14
CA GLU A 247 -20.17 22.42 21.73
C GLU A 247 -20.44 22.05 23.18
N GLN A 248 -20.63 20.75 23.45
CA GLN A 248 -20.86 20.26 24.81
C GLN A 248 -19.67 20.50 25.74
N ILE A 249 -18.43 20.34 25.27
CA ILE A 249 -17.23 20.68 26.05
C ILE A 249 -17.14 22.18 26.31
N LEU A 250 -17.34 23.01 25.29
CA LEU A 250 -17.27 24.46 25.40
C LEU A 250 -18.36 25.01 26.33
N GLU A 251 -19.54 24.41 26.35
CA GLU A 251 -20.62 24.76 27.27
C GLU A 251 -20.35 24.31 28.73
N GLN A 252 -19.65 23.19 28.93
CA GLN A 252 -19.55 22.53 30.24
C GLN A 252 -18.19 22.68 30.94
N ALA A 253 -17.10 22.92 30.21
CA ALA A 253 -15.74 23.01 30.73
C ALA A 253 -15.37 24.45 31.09
N ALA A 254 -15.85 24.93 32.24
CA ALA A 254 -15.62 26.31 32.70
C ALA A 254 -14.13 26.69 32.93
N ALA A 255 -13.25 25.70 33.07
CA ALA A 255 -11.81 25.88 33.28
C ALA A 255 -10.96 25.73 32.00
N LEU A 256 -11.60 25.55 30.83
CA LEU A 256 -10.92 25.28 29.56
C LEU A 256 -10.13 26.51 29.09
N GLU A 257 -8.82 26.32 28.92
CA GLU A 257 -7.88 27.35 28.50
C GLU A 257 -7.55 27.21 27.01
N THR A 258 -7.41 25.96 26.53
CA THR A 258 -6.99 25.64 25.16
C THR A 258 -7.77 24.45 24.59
N VAL A 259 -8.10 24.53 23.31
CA VAL A 259 -8.50 23.34 22.52
C VAL A 259 -7.60 23.31 21.30
N THR A 260 -6.94 22.18 21.10
CA THR A 260 -6.02 21.95 19.99
C THR A 260 -6.57 20.84 19.12
N PHE A 261 -6.65 21.08 17.82
CA PHE A 261 -7.03 20.05 16.85
C PHE A 261 -5.87 19.82 15.91
N ILE A 262 -5.60 18.56 15.63
CA ILE A 262 -4.64 18.13 14.62
C ILE A 262 -5.44 17.51 13.49
N SER A 263 -5.36 18.13 12.32
CA SER A 263 -5.91 17.53 11.11
C SER A 263 -4.76 17.07 10.20
N PRO A 264 -4.71 15.78 9.83
CA PRO A 264 -3.70 15.24 8.91
C PRO A 264 -3.88 15.77 7.49
N ASP A 265 -5.08 16.29 7.16
CA ASP A 265 -5.35 16.93 5.88
C ASP A 265 -5.61 18.44 6.05
N PRO A 266 -4.73 19.31 5.53
CA PRO A 266 -4.93 20.75 5.61
C PRO A 266 -6.16 21.22 4.83
N VAL A 267 -6.73 20.40 3.94
CA VAL A 267 -7.92 20.72 3.14
C VAL A 267 -9.20 20.64 3.96
N VAL A 268 -9.28 19.72 4.95
CA VAL A 268 -10.48 19.53 5.79
C VAL A 268 -10.89 20.82 6.49
N VAL A 269 -9.92 21.63 6.92
CA VAL A 269 -10.16 22.94 7.55
C VAL A 269 -10.84 23.95 6.61
N TYR A 270 -10.69 23.80 5.30
CA TYR A 270 -11.15 24.77 4.28
C TYR A 270 -12.28 24.24 3.39
N GLU A 271 -12.77 23.02 3.60
CA GLU A 271 -13.98 22.52 2.93
C GLU A 271 -15.26 23.17 3.51
N SER A 272 -16.32 23.20 2.70
CA SER A 272 -17.57 23.91 2.95
C SER A 272 -18.31 23.55 4.25
N ASN A 273 -18.10 22.35 4.82
CA ASN A 273 -18.66 21.96 6.13
C ASN A 273 -17.85 22.54 7.31
N SER A 274 -16.57 22.78 7.10
CA SER A 274 -15.63 23.28 8.13
C SER A 274 -15.62 24.80 8.22
N LEU A 275 -15.99 25.51 7.15
CA LEU A 275 -16.28 26.94 7.22
C LEU A 275 -17.55 27.21 8.03
N TRP A 276 -18.61 26.40 7.88
CA TRP A 276 -19.78 26.47 8.77
C TRP A 276 -19.36 26.28 10.23
N PHE A 277 -18.51 25.28 10.51
CA PHE A 277 -17.96 25.01 11.85
C PHE A 277 -17.14 26.18 12.42
N VAL A 278 -16.24 26.80 11.65
CA VAL A 278 -15.48 27.99 12.06
C VAL A 278 -16.40 29.19 12.28
N PHE A 279 -17.38 29.43 11.40
CA PHE A 279 -18.38 30.49 11.58
C PHE A 279 -19.31 30.23 12.77
N HIS A 280 -19.64 28.97 13.07
CA HIS A 280 -20.50 28.57 14.20
C HIS A 280 -19.76 28.70 15.53
N LEU A 281 -18.50 28.26 15.62
CA LEU A 281 -17.65 28.45 16.81
C LEU A 281 -17.40 29.93 17.12
N MET A 282 -17.33 30.80 16.11
CA MET A 282 -17.23 32.26 16.27
C MET A 282 -18.50 32.89 16.89
N THR A 283 -19.61 32.15 16.99
CA THR A 283 -20.83 32.60 17.71
C THR A 283 -20.83 32.25 19.20
N TYR A 284 -20.05 31.23 19.60
CA TYR A 284 -19.73 30.95 21.00
C TYR A 284 -18.61 31.90 21.45
N SER A 285 -18.50 32.20 22.74
CA SER A 285 -17.60 33.25 23.30
C SER A 285 -16.08 32.93 23.20
N ILE A 286 -15.62 32.54 22.02
CA ILE A 286 -14.24 32.20 21.68
C ILE A 286 -13.64 33.43 20.99
N SER A 287 -12.60 34.00 21.58
CA SER A 287 -12.06 35.31 21.21
C SER A 287 -10.82 35.25 20.32
N ALA A 288 -10.14 34.11 20.21
CA ALA A 288 -8.99 33.95 19.33
C ALA A 288 -8.82 32.50 18.85
N ILE A 289 -8.67 32.34 17.52
CA ILE A 289 -8.27 31.10 16.85
C ILE A 289 -6.85 31.32 16.34
N LYS A 290 -5.89 30.55 16.83
CA LYS A 290 -4.52 30.52 16.32
C LYS A 290 -4.36 29.27 15.46
N VAL A 291 -4.31 29.48 14.15
CA VAL A 291 -4.07 28.41 13.17
C VAL A 291 -2.59 28.36 12.84
N THR A 292 -1.93 27.24 13.12
CA THR A 292 -0.51 27.00 12.83
C THR A 292 -0.39 25.88 11.82
N LEU A 293 0.34 26.11 10.73
CA LEU A 293 0.60 25.11 9.70
C LEU A 293 2.00 24.53 9.89
N LEU A 294 2.10 23.21 10.11
CA LEU A 294 3.37 22.52 10.32
C LEU A 294 3.45 21.30 9.42
N LYS A 295 4.32 21.34 8.39
CA LYS A 295 4.70 20.19 7.56
C LYS A 295 3.53 19.29 7.10
N ASN A 296 2.42 19.89 6.67
CA ASN A 296 1.15 19.27 6.22
C ASN A 296 0.07 19.04 7.29
N ILE A 297 0.31 19.38 8.55
CA ILE A 297 -0.70 19.32 9.61
C ILE A 297 -1.24 20.73 9.87
N VAL A 298 -2.56 20.86 10.02
CA VAL A 298 -3.19 22.08 10.54
C VAL A 298 -3.44 21.91 12.02
N ILE A 299 -2.82 22.80 12.80
CA ILE A 299 -3.06 22.93 14.23
C ILE A 299 -3.97 24.14 14.44
N MET A 300 -5.14 23.93 15.01
CA MET A 300 -6.00 25.02 15.47
C MET A 300 -5.97 25.09 16.99
N GLU A 301 -5.47 26.19 17.54
CA GLU A 301 -5.52 26.51 18.96
C GLU A 301 -6.65 27.51 19.22
N LEU A 302 -7.69 27.11 19.94
CA LEU A 302 -8.69 28.03 20.48
C LEU A 302 -8.21 28.54 21.83
N THR A 303 -8.01 29.86 21.97
CA THR A 303 -7.57 30.47 23.24
C THR A 303 -8.61 31.46 23.76
N ASN A 304 -8.96 31.33 25.04
CA ASN A 304 -9.87 32.26 25.71
C ASN A 304 -9.06 33.46 26.25
N GLN A 305 -9.00 34.58 25.52
CA GLN A 305 -8.24 35.76 25.95
C GLN A 305 -9.13 36.88 26.48
N LYS A 306 -9.20 36.95 27.81
CA LYS A 306 -9.48 38.17 28.55
C LYS A 306 -8.27 39.13 28.64
N GLN A 307 -7.31 39.11 27.70
CA GLN A 307 -6.17 40.05 27.68
C GLN A 307 -5.33 39.99 26.39
N LEU A 308 -5.44 41.02 25.52
CA LEU A 308 -4.36 41.92 25.05
C LEU A 308 -4.74 42.62 23.72
N LYS A 309 -4.36 43.89 23.60
CA LYS A 309 -4.71 44.89 22.56
C LYS A 309 -3.46 45.30 21.78
N GLY A 310 -3.62 45.60 20.50
CA GLY A 310 -2.70 46.40 19.65
C GLY A 310 -1.78 45.55 18.76
N GLU A 311 -1.44 45.88 17.51
CA GLU A 311 -1.53 47.13 16.73
C GLU A 311 -1.61 46.82 15.21
N ASN A 312 -2.10 47.79 14.43
CA ASN A 312 -2.14 47.78 12.96
C ASN A 312 -0.74 47.89 12.34
N SER A 313 -0.53 47.29 11.17
CA SER A 313 0.40 47.86 10.18
C SER A 313 -0.13 47.70 8.76
N MET A 314 -0.03 48.79 7.99
CA MET A 314 -0.36 48.88 6.57
C MET A 314 0.73 48.20 5.73
N SER A 315 0.34 47.43 4.71
CA SER A 315 1.25 47.01 3.64
C SER A 315 0.86 47.63 2.29
N GLU A 316 1.88 48.12 1.62
CA GLU A 316 1.84 48.71 0.29
C GLU A 316 1.45 47.65 -0.76
N GLN A 317 0.59 48.04 -1.71
CA GLN A 317 0.17 47.20 -2.82
C GLN A 317 1.35 46.91 -3.76
N ALA A 318 1.95 45.72 -3.64
CA ALA A 318 2.73 45.13 -4.71
C ALA A 318 1.78 44.82 -5.88
N THR A 319 2.04 45.39 -7.05
CA THR A 319 1.28 45.11 -8.28
C THR A 319 1.36 43.62 -8.61
N ASP A 320 0.23 42.92 -8.50
CA ASP A 320 0.10 41.52 -8.86
C ASP A 320 0.16 41.35 -10.38
N ARG A 321 1.27 40.83 -10.88
CA ARG A 321 1.50 40.61 -12.31
C ARG A 321 0.89 39.29 -12.82
N ILE A 322 0.42 38.43 -11.91
CA ILE A 322 -0.13 37.12 -12.25
C ILE A 322 -1.60 37.27 -12.68
N THR A 323 -2.34 38.22 -12.08
CA THR A 323 -3.72 38.54 -12.47
C THR A 323 -3.85 39.12 -13.87
N ASP A 324 -2.77 39.63 -14.47
CA ASP A 324 -2.74 40.18 -15.84
C ASP A 324 -2.43 39.16 -16.95
N LEU A 325 -2.09 37.90 -16.61
CA LEU A 325 -1.78 36.87 -17.61
C LEU A 325 -3.03 36.49 -18.43
N PRO A 326 -2.93 36.20 -19.75
CA PRO A 326 -4.03 35.63 -20.55
C PRO A 326 -4.47 34.24 -20.08
N ASP A 327 -5.75 33.90 -20.25
CA ASP A 327 -6.31 32.60 -19.81
C ASP A 327 -5.56 31.40 -20.43
N SER A 328 -5.10 31.51 -21.67
CA SER A 328 -4.31 30.46 -22.33
C SER A 328 -2.98 30.15 -21.62
N LEU A 329 -2.33 31.17 -21.04
CA LEU A 329 -1.11 30.96 -20.25
C LEU A 329 -1.44 30.38 -18.88
N LEU A 330 -2.58 30.78 -18.29
CA LEU A 330 -3.06 30.20 -17.04
C LEU A 330 -3.41 28.71 -17.21
N HIS A 331 -4.07 28.33 -18.30
CA HIS A 331 -4.29 26.92 -18.66
C HIS A 331 -2.99 26.15 -18.82
N HIS A 332 -1.99 26.76 -19.48
CA HIS A 332 -0.69 26.13 -19.62
C HIS A 332 0.01 25.92 -18.27
N VAL A 333 -0.01 26.92 -17.39
CA VAL A 333 0.53 26.80 -16.03
C VAL A 333 -0.19 25.70 -15.25
N LEU A 334 -1.53 25.68 -15.25
CA LEU A 334 -2.32 24.67 -14.56
C LEU A 334 -2.12 23.26 -15.13
N SER A 335 -1.85 23.13 -16.44
CA SER A 335 -1.58 21.83 -17.06
C SER A 335 -0.28 21.16 -16.60
N LEU A 336 0.59 21.92 -15.91
CA LEU A 336 1.83 21.42 -15.33
C LEU A 336 1.68 21.01 -13.86
N LEU A 337 0.50 21.22 -13.27
CA LEU A 337 0.22 20.98 -11.85
C LEU A 337 -0.66 19.73 -11.69
N ASP A 338 -0.54 19.07 -10.54
CA ASP A 338 -1.44 17.99 -10.17
C ASP A 338 -2.82 18.52 -9.75
N ILE A 339 -3.83 17.65 -9.66
CA ILE A 339 -5.20 18.08 -9.39
C ILE A 339 -5.35 18.76 -8.01
N LYS A 340 -4.54 18.37 -7.02
CA LYS A 340 -4.55 18.94 -5.67
C LYS A 340 -4.03 20.37 -5.69
N GLU A 341 -2.96 20.62 -6.43
CA GLU A 341 -2.39 21.95 -6.65
C GLU A 341 -3.31 22.83 -7.49
N VAL A 342 -3.88 22.30 -8.57
CA VAL A 342 -4.87 23.00 -9.41
C VAL A 342 -6.05 23.47 -8.57
N VAL A 343 -6.66 22.59 -7.78
CA VAL A 343 -7.80 22.95 -6.92
C VAL A 343 -7.40 24.02 -5.90
N ARG A 344 -6.18 23.96 -5.32
CA ARG A 344 -5.67 25.03 -4.43
C ARG A 344 -5.53 26.37 -5.14
N THR A 345 -4.99 26.40 -6.35
CA THR A 345 -4.85 27.65 -7.11
C THR A 345 -6.19 28.27 -7.49
N SER A 346 -7.26 27.46 -7.61
CA SER A 346 -8.61 27.95 -7.87
C SER A 346 -9.13 28.92 -6.81
N MET A 347 -8.61 28.83 -5.58
CA MET A 347 -9.01 29.67 -4.45
C MET A 347 -8.37 31.08 -4.48
N LEU A 348 -7.37 31.30 -5.34
CA LEU A 348 -6.64 32.58 -5.40
C LEU A 348 -7.52 33.72 -5.93
N SER A 349 -8.46 33.45 -6.84
CA SER A 349 -9.49 34.41 -7.26
C SER A 349 -10.62 33.73 -8.06
N LYS A 350 -11.71 34.45 -8.30
CA LYS A 350 -12.80 34.01 -9.18
C LYS A 350 -12.34 33.66 -10.61
N ARG A 351 -11.29 34.31 -11.12
CA ARG A 351 -10.75 34.02 -12.45
C ARG A 351 -10.09 32.64 -12.48
N TRP A 352 -9.27 32.34 -11.48
CA TRP A 352 -8.64 31.03 -11.32
C TRP A 352 -9.69 29.93 -11.09
N TYR A 353 -10.77 30.23 -10.35
CA TYR A 353 -11.93 29.34 -10.20
C TYR A 353 -12.64 29.00 -11.54
N ASN A 354 -12.69 29.93 -12.50
CA ASN A 354 -13.33 29.64 -13.79
C ASN A 354 -12.42 28.89 -14.77
N ILE A 355 -11.09 29.00 -14.60
CA ILE A 355 -10.10 28.37 -15.49
C ILE A 355 -9.85 26.92 -15.07
N TRP A 356 -9.82 26.62 -13.77
CA TRP A 356 -9.51 25.25 -13.33
C TRP A 356 -10.58 24.22 -13.76
N ILE A 357 -11.85 24.63 -13.91
CA ILE A 357 -12.94 23.75 -14.38
C ILE A 357 -12.84 23.42 -15.88
N SER A 358 -11.93 24.05 -16.63
CA SER A 358 -11.76 23.86 -18.08
C SER A 358 -10.33 23.46 -18.45
N ILE A 359 -9.57 22.90 -17.50
CA ILE A 359 -8.19 22.49 -17.72
C ILE A 359 -8.09 21.29 -18.66
N PRO A 360 -7.10 21.27 -19.57
CA PRO A 360 -6.94 20.15 -20.50
C PRO A 360 -6.33 18.91 -19.86
N THR A 361 -5.79 18.98 -18.64
CA THR A 361 -5.05 17.89 -18.00
C THR A 361 -5.59 17.66 -16.60
N LEU A 362 -6.02 16.42 -16.33
CA LEU A 362 -6.49 15.97 -15.03
C LEU A 362 -5.53 14.90 -14.51
N ASP A 363 -4.71 15.25 -13.53
CA ASP A 363 -3.72 14.36 -12.93
C ASP A 363 -4.04 14.08 -11.47
N PHE A 364 -4.56 12.88 -11.20
CA PHE A 364 -4.96 12.42 -9.88
C PHE A 364 -3.86 11.64 -9.15
N ARG A 365 -2.66 11.49 -9.72
CA ARG A 365 -1.58 10.68 -9.13
C ARG A 365 -1.09 11.22 -7.79
N SER A 366 -1.24 12.52 -7.54
CA SER A 366 -0.89 13.13 -6.25
C SER A 366 -1.84 12.76 -5.10
N LEU A 367 -2.99 12.17 -5.43
CA LEU A 367 -3.94 11.69 -4.42
C LEU A 367 -3.58 10.29 -3.92
N SER A 368 -2.92 9.46 -4.75
CA SER A 368 -2.42 8.15 -4.30
C SER A 368 -1.17 8.32 -3.47
N ASP A 369 -1.11 7.71 -2.29
CA ASP A 369 0.09 7.69 -1.45
C ASP A 369 1.09 6.65 -2.00
N PRO A 370 2.30 7.06 -2.42
CA PRO A 370 3.32 6.14 -2.92
C PRO A 370 4.07 5.39 -1.81
N PHE A 371 3.86 5.71 -0.52
CA PHE A 371 4.61 5.15 0.61
C PHE A 371 3.78 4.30 1.58
N ASP A 372 2.59 3.86 1.18
CA ASP A 372 1.74 3.01 2.01
C ASP A 372 2.27 1.57 2.12
N HIS A 373 3.28 1.42 3.00
CA HIS A 373 3.78 0.16 3.51
C HIS A 373 3.29 -0.12 4.94
N GLU A 374 2.40 0.72 5.48
CA GLU A 374 1.75 0.46 6.78
C GLU A 374 0.57 -0.50 6.60
N GLU A 375 0.39 -1.42 7.56
CA GLU A 375 -0.70 -2.41 7.59
C GLU A 375 -2.06 -1.72 7.80
N ARG A 376 -2.59 -1.04 6.77
CA ARG A 376 -3.94 -0.46 6.79
C ARG A 376 -5.01 -1.55 6.76
N THR A 377 -6.09 -1.37 7.52
CA THR A 377 -7.18 -2.34 7.53
C THR A 377 -7.97 -2.30 6.20
N SER A 378 -8.67 -3.38 5.87
CA SER A 378 -9.51 -3.44 4.67
C SER A 378 -10.64 -2.39 4.66
N ILE A 379 -11.01 -1.87 5.83
CA ILE A 379 -12.03 -0.84 6.00
C ILE A 379 -11.48 0.56 5.72
N GLU A 380 -10.28 0.87 6.22
CA GLU A 380 -9.61 2.16 5.97
C GLU A 380 -9.36 2.35 4.47
N THR A 381 -8.84 1.32 3.81
CA THR A 381 -8.60 1.30 2.36
C THR A 381 -9.90 1.45 1.55
N TYR A 382 -11.01 0.89 2.02
CA TYR A 382 -12.34 1.09 1.40
C TYR A 382 -12.85 2.53 1.56
N GLN A 383 -12.72 3.11 2.75
CA GLN A 383 -13.16 4.49 3.02
C GLN A 383 -12.38 5.49 2.18
N GLU A 384 -11.05 5.34 2.09
CA GLU A 384 -10.22 6.17 1.24
C GLU A 384 -10.56 6.01 -0.23
N SER A 385 -10.80 4.78 -0.68
CA SER A 385 -11.29 4.51 -2.03
C SER A 385 -12.63 5.20 -2.28
N SER A 386 -13.55 5.21 -1.31
CA SER A 386 -14.82 5.93 -1.43
C SER A 386 -14.61 7.44 -1.53
N LYS A 387 -13.80 8.04 -0.65
CA LYS A 387 -13.47 9.47 -0.68
C LYS A 387 -12.83 9.85 -2.02
N PHE A 388 -11.88 9.05 -2.50
CA PHE A 388 -11.24 9.24 -3.80
C PHE A 388 -12.26 9.15 -4.94
N MET A 389 -13.13 8.14 -4.94
CA MET A 389 -14.20 8.00 -5.94
C MET A 389 -15.11 9.23 -5.96
N ASP A 390 -15.51 9.73 -4.78
CA ASP A 390 -16.37 10.91 -4.67
C ASP A 390 -15.67 12.20 -5.14
N ILE A 391 -14.36 12.33 -4.92
CA ILE A 391 -13.52 13.43 -5.43
C ILE A 391 -13.46 13.39 -6.95
N VAL A 392 -13.13 12.24 -7.55
CA VAL A 392 -13.07 12.08 -9.01
C VAL A 392 -14.44 12.38 -9.63
N ASP A 393 -15.49 11.81 -9.07
CA ASP A 393 -16.87 12.05 -9.47
C ASP A 393 -17.24 13.55 -9.43
N LYS A 394 -16.89 14.24 -8.35
CA LYS A 394 -17.14 15.68 -8.17
C LYS A 394 -16.36 16.51 -9.19
N ILE A 395 -15.08 16.20 -9.42
CA ILE A 395 -14.23 16.94 -10.35
C ILE A 395 -14.70 16.75 -11.79
N LEU A 396 -15.03 15.53 -12.22
CA LEU A 396 -15.57 15.27 -13.55
C LEU A 396 -16.92 15.95 -13.77
N ARG A 397 -17.77 16.03 -12.72
CA ARG A 397 -19.05 16.77 -12.77
C ARG A 397 -18.86 18.29 -12.84
N LEU A 398 -17.89 18.83 -12.11
CA LEU A 398 -17.60 20.27 -12.09
C LEU A 398 -16.90 20.74 -13.34
N HIS A 399 -16.10 19.87 -13.96
CA HIS A 399 -15.40 20.19 -15.18
C HIS A 399 -16.42 20.49 -16.28
N ASP A 400 -16.22 21.60 -16.98
CA ASP A 400 -17.14 22.09 -17.99
C ASP A 400 -17.13 21.22 -19.27
N THR A 401 -17.79 21.69 -20.34
CA THR A 401 -17.85 20.97 -21.62
C THR A 401 -16.55 21.00 -22.43
N SER A 402 -15.46 21.55 -21.89
CA SER A 402 -14.17 21.61 -22.56
C SER A 402 -13.55 20.21 -22.70
N SER A 403 -12.69 20.06 -23.71
CA SER A 403 -12.00 18.80 -23.96
C SER A 403 -10.98 18.50 -22.85
N ILE A 404 -11.01 17.29 -22.32
CA ILE A 404 -9.96 16.77 -21.45
C ILE A 404 -8.95 16.13 -22.38
N GLN A 405 -7.75 16.67 -22.52
CA GLN A 405 -6.70 16.09 -23.36
C GLN A 405 -6.03 14.91 -22.67
N LYS A 406 -5.75 15.03 -21.38
CA LYS A 406 -4.99 14.03 -20.61
C LYS A 406 -5.68 13.69 -19.29
N LEU A 407 -5.79 12.39 -18.99
CA LEU A 407 -6.22 11.88 -17.69
C LEU A 407 -5.18 10.90 -17.15
N PHE A 408 -4.69 11.17 -15.94
CA PHE A 408 -3.86 10.25 -15.17
C PHE A 408 -4.59 9.87 -13.89
N LEU A 409 -4.88 8.58 -13.71
CA LEU A 409 -5.60 8.07 -12.55
C LEU A 409 -4.86 6.84 -12.03
N CYS A 410 -4.32 6.96 -10.82
CA CYS A 410 -3.56 5.91 -10.14
C CYS A 410 -4.14 5.74 -8.75
N TRP A 411 -4.45 4.50 -8.36
CA TRP A 411 -4.99 4.19 -7.04
C TRP A 411 -4.72 2.74 -6.64
N ASN A 412 -4.17 2.55 -5.45
CA ASN A 412 -3.65 1.26 -4.99
C ASN A 412 -4.67 0.41 -4.19
N TYR A 413 -5.88 0.94 -3.96
CA TYR A 413 -6.94 0.26 -3.21
C TYR A 413 -8.17 -0.06 -4.07
N HIS A 414 -9.04 -0.95 -3.60
CA HIS A 414 -10.17 -1.44 -4.38
C HIS A 414 -11.19 -0.33 -4.71
N LEU A 415 -11.30 0.01 -6.00
CA LEU A 415 -12.34 0.87 -6.55
C LEU A 415 -13.52 0.05 -7.10
N SER A 416 -14.67 0.72 -7.22
CA SER A 416 -15.84 0.17 -7.90
C SER A 416 -15.65 0.21 -9.42
N ALA A 417 -15.64 -0.97 -10.07
CA ALA A 417 -15.53 -1.08 -11.53
C ALA A 417 -16.63 -0.30 -12.27
N SER A 418 -17.86 -0.24 -11.72
CA SER A 418 -18.97 0.49 -12.35
C SER A 418 -18.75 2.00 -12.37
N ARG A 419 -18.17 2.58 -11.31
CA ARG A 419 -17.82 4.01 -11.27
C ARG A 419 -16.69 4.33 -12.25
N VAL A 420 -15.66 3.49 -12.28
CA VAL A 420 -14.54 3.64 -13.24
C VAL A 420 -15.04 3.62 -14.68
N ILE A 421 -15.97 2.72 -15.02
CA ILE A 421 -16.61 2.69 -16.35
C ILE A 421 -17.32 4.02 -16.66
N LEU A 422 -18.03 4.63 -15.70
CA LEU A 422 -18.68 5.93 -15.89
C LEU A 422 -17.66 7.05 -16.11
N TRP A 423 -16.53 7.04 -15.39
CA TRP A 423 -15.45 8.00 -15.61
C TRP A 423 -14.85 7.87 -17.00
N ILE A 424 -14.59 6.64 -17.45
CA ILE A 424 -14.13 6.34 -18.81
C ILE A 424 -15.10 6.92 -19.84
N PHE A 425 -16.42 6.70 -19.69
CA PHE A 425 -17.42 7.28 -20.58
C PHE A 425 -17.35 8.81 -20.62
N GLU A 426 -17.21 9.46 -19.48
CA GLU A 426 -17.22 10.92 -19.39
C GLU A 426 -15.99 11.54 -20.06
N VAL A 427 -14.81 10.94 -19.89
CA VAL A 427 -13.58 11.46 -20.53
C VAL A 427 -13.53 11.17 -22.03
N ILE A 428 -14.06 10.04 -22.48
CA ILE A 428 -14.20 9.75 -23.92
C ILE A 428 -15.15 10.77 -24.57
N ARG A 429 -16.27 11.08 -23.91
CA ARG A 429 -17.22 12.10 -24.37
C ARG A 429 -16.58 13.48 -24.54
N ARG A 430 -15.48 13.73 -23.83
CA ARG A 430 -14.69 14.97 -23.84
C ARG A 430 -13.41 14.87 -24.69
N ASN A 431 -13.36 13.91 -25.62
CA ASN A 431 -12.30 13.75 -26.61
C ASN A 431 -10.90 13.54 -26.02
N VAL A 432 -10.77 12.71 -24.99
CA VAL A 432 -9.47 12.36 -24.40
C VAL A 432 -8.48 11.83 -25.44
N GLU A 433 -7.25 12.33 -25.35
CA GLU A 433 -6.12 11.96 -26.21
C GLU A 433 -5.13 11.05 -25.50
N GLU A 434 -4.86 11.29 -24.21
CA GLU A 434 -3.97 10.46 -23.37
C GLU A 434 -4.72 9.97 -22.13
N LEU A 435 -4.89 8.65 -22.02
CA LEU A 435 -5.57 8.01 -20.89
C LEU A 435 -4.65 7.02 -20.20
N HIS A 436 -4.35 7.27 -18.93
CA HIS A 436 -3.49 6.43 -18.09
C HIS A 436 -4.25 6.00 -16.85
N LEU A 437 -4.54 4.70 -16.73
CA LEU A 437 -5.25 4.11 -15.61
C LEU A 437 -4.38 3.03 -14.97
N SER A 438 -4.05 3.19 -13.69
CA SER A 438 -3.35 2.19 -12.86
C SER A 438 -4.19 1.93 -11.61
N LEU A 439 -5.07 0.93 -11.64
CA LEU A 439 -6.15 0.79 -10.67
C LEU A 439 -6.29 -0.64 -10.12
N VAL A 440 -6.61 -0.71 -8.83
CA VAL A 440 -7.07 -1.92 -8.17
C VAL A 440 -8.60 -1.87 -8.10
N LEU A 441 -9.30 -2.88 -8.62
CA LEU A 441 -10.75 -2.94 -8.64
C LEU A 441 -11.27 -4.08 -7.77
N ASN A 442 -12.54 -3.98 -7.36
CA ASN A 442 -13.24 -5.05 -6.65
C ASN A 442 -13.65 -6.24 -7.54
N SER A 443 -13.51 -6.12 -8.86
CA SER A 443 -13.92 -7.11 -9.86
C SER A 443 -13.22 -6.87 -11.19
N THR A 444 -13.28 -7.85 -12.11
CA THR A 444 -12.77 -7.73 -13.47
C THR A 444 -13.38 -6.54 -14.21
N LEU A 445 -12.53 -5.72 -14.85
CA LEU A 445 -12.99 -4.63 -15.70
C LEU A 445 -13.30 -5.16 -17.10
N TYR A 446 -14.57 -5.06 -17.50
CA TYR A 446 -14.97 -5.22 -18.90
C TYR A 446 -14.90 -3.85 -19.55
N SER A 447 -13.86 -3.63 -20.37
CA SER A 447 -13.66 -2.33 -21.02
C SER A 447 -14.86 -2.00 -21.92
N PRO A 448 -15.43 -0.78 -21.81
CA PRO A 448 -16.54 -0.41 -22.65
C PRO A 448 -16.10 -0.29 -24.12
N LEU A 449 -17.00 -0.65 -25.04
CA LEU A 449 -16.74 -0.54 -26.49
C LEU A 449 -16.36 0.89 -26.90
N SER A 450 -16.96 1.89 -26.24
CA SER A 450 -16.65 3.31 -26.46
C SER A 450 -15.18 3.65 -26.27
N LEU A 451 -14.51 3.03 -25.28
CA LEU A 451 -13.08 3.22 -25.06
C LEU A 451 -12.30 2.62 -26.23
N CYS A 452 -12.68 1.39 -26.59
CA CYS A 452 -12.03 0.60 -27.62
C CYS A 452 -12.27 1.09 -29.06
N THR A 453 -13.15 2.07 -29.26
CA THR A 453 -13.42 2.70 -30.55
C THR A 453 -13.20 4.22 -30.53
N CYS A 454 -12.48 4.73 -29.53
CA CYS A 454 -12.27 6.16 -29.36
C CYS A 454 -11.33 6.71 -30.45
N GLU A 455 -11.81 7.68 -31.23
CA GLU A 455 -11.06 8.24 -32.36
C GLU A 455 -10.06 9.34 -31.96
N SER A 456 -10.18 9.90 -30.75
CA SER A 456 -9.25 10.93 -30.24
C SER A 456 -8.01 10.35 -29.58
N LEU A 457 -8.05 9.10 -29.08
CA LEU A 457 -6.96 8.51 -28.31
C LEU A 457 -5.67 8.37 -29.13
N VAL A 458 -4.58 8.90 -28.57
CA VAL A 458 -3.20 8.82 -29.05
C VAL A 458 -2.36 7.93 -28.14
N THR A 459 -2.61 7.98 -26.83
CA THR A 459 -1.95 7.14 -25.81
C THR A 459 -2.99 6.49 -24.92
N LEU A 460 -2.89 5.18 -24.73
CA LEU A 460 -3.73 4.40 -23.85
C LEU A 460 -2.86 3.48 -23.00
N GLU A 461 -2.87 3.68 -21.69
CA GLU A 461 -2.19 2.82 -20.74
C GLU A 461 -3.20 2.32 -19.71
N LEU A 462 -3.40 1.00 -19.69
CA LEU A 462 -4.32 0.34 -18.78
C LEU A 462 -3.56 -0.70 -17.97
N ASP A 463 -3.48 -0.47 -16.67
CA ASP A 463 -3.01 -1.43 -15.68
C ASP A 463 -4.10 -1.63 -14.63
N ILE A 464 -4.82 -2.74 -14.72
CA ILE A 464 -6.04 -2.96 -13.94
C ILE A 464 -5.95 -4.32 -13.23
N PHE A 465 -5.96 -4.30 -11.90
CA PHE A 465 -6.03 -5.50 -11.06
C PHE A 465 -7.49 -5.76 -10.62
N PRO A 466 -7.97 -7.02 -10.53
CA PRO A 466 -7.21 -8.24 -10.82
C PRO A 466 -7.03 -8.49 -12.32
N ASN A 467 -8.03 -8.15 -13.15
CA ASN A 467 -8.06 -8.53 -14.55
C ASN A 467 -8.75 -7.49 -15.45
N LEU A 468 -8.25 -7.36 -16.68
CA LEU A 468 -8.81 -6.53 -17.75
C LEU A 468 -9.31 -7.40 -18.92
N CYS A 469 -10.60 -7.28 -19.23
CA CYS A 469 -11.23 -7.92 -20.39
C CYS A 469 -11.54 -6.88 -21.48
N LEU A 470 -10.90 -7.04 -22.64
CA LEU A 470 -11.19 -6.21 -23.81
C LEU A 470 -12.28 -6.85 -24.69
N PRO A 471 -13.10 -6.03 -25.37
CA PRO A 471 -14.02 -6.53 -26.39
C PRO A 471 -13.30 -7.21 -27.56
N ASN A 472 -13.99 -8.11 -28.26
CA ASN A 472 -13.45 -8.82 -29.43
C ASN A 472 -13.15 -7.90 -30.63
N TYR A 473 -13.75 -6.71 -30.66
CA TYR A 473 -13.53 -5.71 -31.70
C TYR A 473 -13.02 -4.43 -31.05
N VAL A 474 -11.88 -3.95 -31.54
CA VAL A 474 -11.31 -2.64 -31.18
C VAL A 474 -10.90 -1.91 -32.46
N SER A 475 -10.87 -0.59 -32.39
CA SER A 475 -10.45 0.27 -33.49
C SER A 475 -9.90 1.57 -32.92
N PHE A 476 -8.59 1.76 -33.06
CA PHE A 476 -7.90 2.93 -32.54
C PHE A 476 -7.16 3.65 -33.67
N PRO A 477 -7.84 4.56 -34.40
CA PRO A 477 -7.30 5.13 -35.64
C PRO A 477 -6.10 6.05 -35.44
N LYS A 478 -5.94 6.67 -34.26
CA LYS A 478 -4.87 7.63 -33.94
C LYS A 478 -3.87 7.14 -32.88
N LEU A 479 -4.09 5.94 -32.32
CA LEU A 479 -3.32 5.45 -31.19
C LEU A 479 -1.90 5.08 -31.61
N LYS A 480 -0.92 5.73 -30.99
CA LYS A 480 0.51 5.53 -31.21
C LYS A 480 1.16 4.72 -30.10
N HIS A 481 0.63 4.81 -28.89
CA HIS A 481 1.18 4.18 -27.70
C HIS A 481 0.09 3.39 -26.99
N PHE A 482 0.28 2.08 -26.89
CA PHE A 482 -0.66 1.20 -26.22
C PHE A 482 0.06 0.34 -25.18
N LYS A 483 -0.29 0.51 -23.92
CA LYS A 483 0.16 -0.35 -22.83
C LYS A 483 -1.05 -1.06 -22.23
N LEU A 484 -0.98 -2.38 -22.19
CA LEU A 484 -1.94 -3.24 -21.51
C LEU A 484 -1.19 -4.07 -20.47
N SER A 485 -1.62 -3.96 -19.23
CA SER A 485 -1.15 -4.81 -18.15
C SER A 485 -2.34 -5.64 -17.62
N ARG A 486 -2.12 -6.92 -17.29
CA ARG A 486 -3.15 -7.82 -16.72
C ARG A 486 -4.37 -8.03 -17.62
N ALA A 487 -4.14 -8.05 -18.95
CA ALA A 487 -5.19 -8.32 -19.92
C ALA A 487 -5.37 -9.81 -20.16
N ILE A 488 -6.63 -10.27 -20.19
CA ILE A 488 -6.98 -11.66 -20.51
C ILE A 488 -7.26 -11.79 -22.01
N PHE A 489 -6.46 -12.57 -22.70
CA PHE A 489 -6.69 -13.00 -24.07
C PHE A 489 -7.24 -14.44 -24.06
N SER A 490 -8.41 -14.66 -24.65
CA SER A 490 -9.04 -15.99 -24.73
C SER A 490 -9.19 -16.48 -26.17
N SER A 491 -9.53 -17.74 -26.38
CA SER A 491 -9.81 -18.34 -27.70
C SER A 491 -10.87 -17.61 -28.55
N LYS A 492 -11.73 -16.77 -27.94
CA LYS A 492 -12.71 -15.93 -28.65
C LYS A 492 -12.10 -14.69 -29.30
N TYR A 493 -10.86 -14.36 -28.94
CA TYR A 493 -10.18 -13.16 -29.34
C TYR A 493 -9.43 -13.37 -30.66
N ASN A 494 -9.69 -12.50 -31.64
CA ASN A 494 -8.96 -12.50 -32.91
C ASN A 494 -7.86 -11.44 -32.89
N SER A 495 -6.65 -11.86 -32.53
CA SER A 495 -5.47 -10.99 -32.43
C SER A 495 -5.12 -10.31 -33.76
N GLU A 496 -5.27 -11.01 -34.89
CA GLU A 496 -5.00 -10.43 -36.23
C GLU A 496 -5.89 -9.22 -36.49
N GLN A 497 -7.19 -9.37 -36.24
CA GLN A 497 -8.15 -8.31 -36.47
C GLN A 497 -7.98 -7.16 -35.47
N PHE A 498 -7.71 -7.48 -34.20
CA PHE A 498 -7.59 -6.49 -33.13
C PHE A 498 -6.51 -5.45 -33.44
N PHE A 499 -5.29 -5.90 -33.77
CA PHE A 499 -4.18 -4.97 -34.01
C PHE A 499 -4.20 -4.36 -35.42
N SER A 500 -4.85 -5.00 -36.39
CA SER A 500 -5.00 -4.44 -37.75
C SER A 500 -5.78 -3.12 -37.78
N ASN A 501 -6.68 -2.89 -36.82
CA ASN A 501 -7.46 -1.66 -36.70
C ASN A 501 -6.72 -0.53 -35.95
N CYS A 502 -5.42 -0.69 -35.70
CA CYS A 502 -4.55 0.30 -35.05
C CYS A 502 -3.42 0.73 -36.02
N PRO A 503 -3.73 1.43 -37.12
CA PRO A 503 -2.82 1.59 -38.26
C PRO A 503 -1.58 2.46 -37.97
N VAL A 504 -1.60 3.28 -36.92
CA VAL A 504 -0.51 4.21 -36.55
C VAL A 504 0.18 3.83 -35.23
N LEU A 505 -0.03 2.61 -34.73
CA LEU A 505 0.55 2.13 -33.48
C LEU A 505 2.07 1.98 -33.60
N GLU A 506 2.82 2.77 -32.82
CA GLU A 506 4.29 2.78 -32.84
C GLU A 506 4.90 2.00 -31.67
N ASN A 507 4.28 2.02 -30.49
CA ASN A 507 4.74 1.34 -29.29
C ASN A 507 3.61 0.47 -28.69
N LEU A 508 3.89 -0.81 -28.49
CA LEU A 508 3.01 -1.75 -27.80
C LEU A 508 3.73 -2.39 -26.61
N THR A 509 3.08 -2.37 -25.46
CA THR A 509 3.56 -3.00 -24.23
C THR A 509 2.48 -3.92 -23.67
N LEU A 510 2.80 -5.20 -23.48
CA LEU A 510 1.94 -6.22 -22.86
C LEU A 510 2.63 -6.75 -21.61
N GLU A 511 2.12 -6.42 -20.42
CA GLU A 511 2.72 -6.82 -19.14
C GLU A 511 1.75 -7.71 -18.36
N LYS A 512 2.23 -8.78 -17.72
CA LYS A 512 1.44 -9.64 -16.83
C LYS A 512 0.11 -10.09 -17.45
N CYS A 513 0.07 -10.31 -18.77
CA CYS A 513 -1.16 -10.69 -19.47
C CYS A 513 -1.35 -12.22 -19.44
N GLU A 514 -2.59 -12.66 -19.62
CA GLU A 514 -2.94 -14.09 -19.61
C GLU A 514 -3.41 -14.55 -21.00
N TRP A 515 -2.98 -15.73 -21.44
CA TRP A 515 -3.37 -16.34 -22.72
C TRP A 515 -4.08 -17.68 -22.49
N PHE A 516 -5.40 -17.64 -22.39
CA PHE A 516 -6.23 -18.80 -22.11
C PHE A 516 -6.77 -19.46 -23.40
N ASP A 517 -6.44 -20.74 -23.61
CA ASP A 517 -6.87 -21.53 -24.77
C ASP A 517 -6.52 -20.92 -26.15
N ILE A 518 -5.52 -20.04 -26.21
CA ILE A 518 -5.06 -19.44 -27.47
C ILE A 518 -4.01 -20.31 -28.12
N ARG A 519 -4.33 -20.83 -29.31
CA ARG A 519 -3.39 -21.62 -30.12
C ARG A 519 -2.48 -20.78 -31.00
N LYS A 520 -2.94 -19.59 -31.39
CA LYS A 520 -2.19 -18.65 -32.25
C LYS A 520 -2.48 -17.22 -31.83
N PHE A 521 -1.44 -16.46 -31.57
CA PHE A 521 -1.48 -15.03 -31.31
C PHE A 521 -0.67 -14.33 -32.39
N CYS A 522 -1.31 -13.47 -33.17
CA CYS A 522 -0.69 -12.84 -34.33
C CYS A 522 -0.79 -11.32 -34.22
N LEU A 523 0.36 -10.68 -34.22
CA LEU A 523 0.50 -9.25 -34.15
C LEU A 523 0.85 -8.73 -35.54
N SER A 524 -0.14 -8.12 -36.21
CA SER A 524 0.02 -7.56 -37.54
C SER A 524 -0.23 -6.05 -37.50
N THR A 525 0.85 -5.27 -37.49
CA THR A 525 0.78 -3.79 -37.41
C THR A 525 1.85 -3.17 -38.32
N PRO A 526 1.45 -2.33 -39.29
CA PRO A 526 2.39 -1.82 -40.30
C PRO A 526 3.35 -0.75 -39.75
N SER A 527 3.03 -0.13 -38.62
CA SER A 527 3.73 1.04 -38.06
C SER A 527 4.47 0.76 -36.75
N LEU A 528 4.36 -0.46 -36.19
CA LEU A 528 4.92 -0.78 -34.89
C LEU A 528 6.45 -0.88 -34.93
N LYS A 529 7.08 -0.12 -34.03
CA LYS A 529 8.54 0.01 -33.90
C LYS A 529 9.06 -0.61 -32.61
N VAL A 530 8.31 -0.50 -31.52
CA VAL A 530 8.72 -1.00 -30.20
C VAL A 530 7.67 -1.98 -29.68
N LEU A 531 8.10 -3.20 -29.38
CA LEU A 531 7.27 -4.20 -28.74
C LEU A 531 7.92 -4.61 -27.41
N LYS A 532 7.14 -4.56 -26.32
CA LYS A 532 7.54 -5.06 -25.01
C LYS A 532 6.52 -6.08 -24.53
N ILE A 533 7.00 -7.25 -24.12
CA ILE A 533 6.20 -8.32 -23.54
C ILE A 533 6.91 -8.76 -22.26
N SER A 534 6.20 -8.81 -21.14
CA SER A 534 6.76 -9.30 -19.87
C SER A 534 5.74 -10.10 -19.05
N HIS A 535 6.12 -11.30 -18.60
CA HIS A 535 5.27 -12.26 -17.89
C HIS A 535 5.85 -12.67 -16.52
N LEU A 536 6.30 -11.71 -15.72
CA LEU A 536 6.74 -11.98 -14.34
C LEU A 536 5.54 -11.74 -13.42
N ASP A 537 4.81 -12.80 -13.08
CA ASP A 537 3.70 -12.74 -12.12
C ASP A 537 4.18 -13.06 -10.71
N ASP A 538 3.70 -12.28 -9.74
CA ASP A 538 4.02 -12.42 -8.31
C ASP A 538 3.38 -13.68 -7.66
N PHE A 539 2.60 -14.47 -8.42
CA PHE A 539 1.71 -15.52 -7.88
C PHE A 539 1.82 -16.92 -8.53
N GLY A 540 2.76 -17.14 -9.46
CA GLY A 540 3.11 -18.50 -9.91
C GLY A 540 2.07 -19.29 -10.72
N GLU A 541 1.03 -18.66 -11.28
CA GLU A 541 0.05 -19.35 -12.15
C GLU A 541 0.49 -19.33 -13.63
N LYS A 542 0.57 -20.52 -14.25
CA LYS A 542 1.07 -20.72 -15.64
C LYS A 542 -0.01 -20.44 -16.69
N TYR A 543 -0.18 -19.19 -17.09
CA TYR A 543 -1.07 -18.79 -18.20
C TYR A 543 -0.34 -17.99 -19.31
N GLY A 544 0.92 -18.35 -19.57
CA GLY A 544 1.79 -17.73 -20.59
C GLY A 544 1.59 -18.23 -22.02
N LEU A 545 2.52 -17.86 -22.91
CA LEU A 545 2.48 -18.20 -24.34
C LEU A 545 2.95 -19.64 -24.66
N GLU A 546 3.30 -20.45 -23.67
CA GLU A 546 3.94 -21.77 -23.79
C GLU A 546 3.26 -22.74 -24.78
N ASN A 547 1.94 -22.69 -24.91
CA ASN A 547 1.14 -23.55 -25.80
C ASN A 547 0.64 -22.83 -27.06
N CYS A 548 1.08 -21.59 -27.28
CA CYS A 548 0.63 -20.70 -28.35
C CYS A 548 1.70 -20.56 -29.45
N ALA A 549 1.27 -20.44 -30.70
CA ALA A 549 2.10 -19.95 -31.80
C ALA A 549 2.06 -18.41 -31.83
N PHE A 550 3.19 -17.77 -31.61
CA PHE A 550 3.31 -16.31 -31.60
C PHE A 550 3.92 -15.79 -32.91
N GLU A 551 3.14 -15.03 -33.67
CA GLU A 551 3.56 -14.46 -34.96
C GLU A 551 3.63 -12.92 -34.88
N ILE A 552 4.73 -12.36 -35.38
CA ILE A 552 4.95 -10.91 -35.45
C ILE A 552 5.18 -10.48 -36.90
N HIS A 553 4.24 -9.70 -37.42
CA HIS A 553 4.27 -9.07 -38.73
C HIS A 553 4.32 -7.54 -38.56
N ALA A 554 5.47 -7.03 -38.13
CA ALA A 554 5.72 -5.61 -37.86
C ALA A 554 7.19 -5.22 -38.12
N PRO A 555 7.48 -3.98 -38.58
CA PRO A 555 8.84 -3.49 -38.80
C PRO A 555 9.50 -3.03 -37.48
N LEU A 556 9.67 -3.95 -36.53
CA LEU A 556 10.22 -3.64 -35.21
C LEU A 556 11.65 -3.12 -35.29
N VAL A 557 11.97 -2.16 -34.43
CA VAL A 557 13.32 -1.62 -34.16
C VAL A 557 13.84 -2.13 -32.82
N SER A 558 12.94 -2.28 -31.84
CA SER A 558 13.24 -2.77 -30.49
C SER A 558 12.24 -3.84 -30.07
N LEU A 559 12.74 -4.93 -29.49
CA LEU A 559 11.94 -5.99 -28.87
C LEU A 559 12.40 -6.23 -27.43
N THR A 560 11.49 -6.16 -26.47
CA THR A 560 11.71 -6.68 -25.11
C THR A 560 10.78 -7.87 -24.90
N TYR A 561 11.31 -9.01 -24.49
CA TYR A 561 10.54 -10.23 -24.26
C TYR A 561 11.00 -10.93 -22.98
N TRP A 562 10.21 -10.83 -21.92
CA TRP A 562 10.52 -11.39 -20.60
C TRP A 562 9.47 -12.45 -20.21
N GLY A 563 9.87 -13.69 -19.98
CA GLY A 563 9.01 -14.80 -19.53
C GLY A 563 8.96 -15.99 -20.49
N ASP A 564 7.97 -16.87 -20.30
CA ASP A 564 7.85 -18.15 -21.01
C ASP A 564 7.86 -18.01 -22.54
N VAL A 565 8.62 -18.88 -23.23
CA VAL A 565 8.73 -18.85 -24.69
C VAL A 565 7.57 -19.57 -25.37
N ALA A 566 6.98 -18.91 -26.36
CA ALA A 566 5.94 -19.49 -27.21
C ALA A 566 6.38 -20.80 -27.89
N LYS A 567 5.44 -21.74 -28.06
CA LYS A 567 5.67 -23.03 -28.74
C LYS A 567 6.26 -22.88 -30.15
N GLU A 568 5.76 -21.86 -30.84
CA GLU A 568 6.28 -21.43 -32.12
C GLU A 568 6.42 -19.92 -32.10
N PHE A 569 7.52 -19.43 -32.67
CA PHE A 569 7.78 -18.00 -32.78
C PHE A 569 8.15 -17.68 -34.22
N VAL A 570 7.40 -16.79 -34.85
CA VAL A 570 7.58 -16.41 -36.26
C VAL A 570 7.68 -14.90 -36.37
N MET A 571 8.68 -14.42 -37.10
CA MET A 571 8.86 -13.00 -37.37
C MET A 571 9.17 -12.78 -38.85
N SER A 572 8.33 -12.02 -39.54
CA SER A 572 8.43 -11.85 -41.01
C SER A 572 9.30 -10.66 -41.45
N ASN A 573 9.42 -9.62 -40.61
CA ASN A 573 10.11 -8.35 -40.91
C ASN A 573 11.32 -8.10 -39.98
N SER A 574 12.17 -9.11 -39.77
CA SER A 574 13.29 -9.03 -38.81
C SER A 574 14.45 -8.11 -39.23
N SER A 575 14.48 -7.61 -40.47
CA SER A 575 15.60 -6.81 -40.99
C SER A 575 15.77 -5.42 -40.35
N THR A 576 14.71 -4.86 -39.76
CA THR A 576 14.73 -3.55 -39.09
C THR A 576 15.09 -3.64 -37.61
N LEU A 577 15.06 -4.85 -37.03
CA LEU A 577 15.23 -5.08 -35.60
C LEU A 577 16.69 -4.87 -35.20
N ALA A 578 16.95 -3.81 -34.45
CA ALA A 578 18.30 -3.42 -34.06
C ALA A 578 18.66 -3.95 -32.67
N GLU A 579 17.72 -3.81 -31.73
CA GLU A 579 17.91 -4.09 -30.30
C GLU A 579 16.89 -5.11 -29.81
N VAL A 580 17.38 -6.13 -29.12
CA VAL A 580 16.54 -7.14 -28.46
C VAL A 580 17.01 -7.32 -27.03
N ASP A 581 16.08 -7.24 -26.08
CA ASP A 581 16.28 -7.56 -24.66
C ASP A 581 15.38 -8.75 -24.29
N VAL A 582 15.99 -9.86 -23.91
CA VAL A 582 15.27 -11.11 -23.60
C VAL A 582 15.59 -11.61 -22.20
N ASP A 583 14.55 -12.10 -21.53
CA ASP A 583 14.61 -12.84 -20.28
C ASP A 583 13.59 -13.99 -20.41
N PHE A 584 13.91 -15.19 -19.95
CA PHE A 584 13.02 -16.33 -20.08
C PHE A 584 12.44 -16.81 -18.73
N GLY A 585 12.71 -16.09 -17.64
CA GLY A 585 11.90 -16.11 -16.40
C GLY A 585 11.60 -17.49 -15.79
N PHE A 586 12.60 -18.36 -15.62
CA PHE A 586 12.41 -19.64 -14.94
C PHE A 586 12.41 -19.46 -13.42
N GLU A 587 11.24 -19.30 -12.80
CA GLU A 587 11.12 -19.34 -11.33
C GLU A 587 10.97 -20.78 -10.80
N ASP A 588 11.60 -21.04 -9.65
CA ASP A 588 11.90 -22.34 -9.02
C ASP A 588 10.67 -23.14 -8.52
N TYR A 589 9.44 -22.81 -8.95
CA TYR A 589 8.21 -23.43 -8.46
C TYR A 589 7.68 -24.55 -9.38
N ASP A 590 7.99 -25.77 -8.96
CA ASP A 590 7.31 -27.04 -9.26
C ASP A 590 7.14 -27.38 -10.76
N ILE A 591 8.06 -28.20 -11.29
CA ILE A 591 8.01 -28.65 -12.68
C ILE A 591 8.04 -30.18 -12.75
N SER A 592 6.92 -30.74 -13.20
CA SER A 592 6.87 -32.09 -13.75
C SER A 592 7.85 -32.20 -14.92
N THR A 593 8.64 -33.28 -14.94
CA THR A 593 9.82 -33.54 -15.78
C THR A 593 9.64 -33.47 -17.30
N ASN A 594 8.40 -33.33 -17.81
CA ASN A 594 8.10 -33.33 -19.24
C ASN A 594 8.11 -31.93 -19.89
N GLY A 595 7.98 -30.84 -19.12
CA GLY A 595 7.92 -29.47 -19.68
C GLY A 595 9.28 -28.89 -20.14
N TRP A 596 10.38 -29.41 -19.60
CA TRP A 596 11.72 -28.85 -19.84
C TRP A 596 12.27 -29.09 -21.24
N PHE A 597 11.98 -30.25 -21.84
CA PHE A 597 12.50 -30.60 -23.18
C PHE A 597 11.88 -29.72 -24.27
N ASP A 598 10.63 -29.29 -24.10
CA ASP A 598 9.92 -28.47 -25.08
C ASP A 598 10.41 -27.00 -25.07
N GLN A 599 10.75 -26.46 -23.89
CA GLN A 599 11.19 -25.07 -23.76
C GLN A 599 12.55 -24.78 -24.43
N GLY A 600 13.52 -25.69 -24.34
CA GLY A 600 14.83 -25.52 -25.01
C GLY A 600 14.72 -25.51 -26.55
N ALA A 601 13.85 -26.35 -27.11
CA ALA A 601 13.56 -26.34 -28.55
C ALA A 601 12.85 -25.04 -28.98
N ASN A 602 11.95 -24.52 -28.15
CA ASN A 602 11.23 -23.26 -28.40
C ASN A 602 12.18 -22.05 -28.34
N ILE A 603 13.07 -21.97 -27.34
CA ILE A 603 14.12 -20.95 -27.25
C ILE A 603 15.01 -20.99 -28.49
N SER A 604 15.41 -22.19 -28.95
CA SER A 604 16.21 -22.33 -30.18
C SER A 604 15.49 -21.79 -31.41
N LYS A 605 14.19 -22.07 -31.59
CA LYS A 605 13.37 -21.48 -32.67
C LYS A 605 13.26 -19.96 -32.53
N PHE A 606 13.04 -19.44 -31.33
CA PHE A 606 12.97 -18.02 -31.03
C PHE A 606 14.27 -17.30 -31.42
N LEU A 607 15.42 -17.81 -30.96
CA LEU A 607 16.73 -17.24 -31.29
C LEU A 607 17.04 -17.31 -32.79
N ARG A 608 16.61 -18.37 -33.50
CA ARG A 608 16.74 -18.44 -34.98
C ARG A 608 15.98 -17.32 -35.69
N ALA A 609 14.80 -16.97 -35.20
CA ALA A 609 14.02 -15.85 -35.75
C ALA A 609 14.72 -14.49 -35.56
N LEU A 610 15.62 -14.38 -34.57
CA LEU A 610 16.39 -13.19 -34.25
C LEU A 610 17.79 -13.14 -34.92
N SER A 611 18.07 -14.00 -35.90
CA SER A 611 19.41 -14.13 -36.50
C SER A 611 19.96 -12.89 -37.21
N HIS A 612 19.11 -11.91 -37.53
CA HIS A 612 19.50 -10.66 -38.19
C HIS A 612 19.85 -9.51 -37.23
N VAL A 613 19.66 -9.70 -35.92
CA VAL A 613 19.82 -8.68 -34.89
C VAL A 613 21.29 -8.29 -34.70
N LYS A 614 21.53 -7.00 -34.45
CA LYS A 614 22.88 -6.45 -34.20
C LYS A 614 23.24 -6.39 -32.72
N CYS A 615 22.27 -6.10 -31.86
CA CYS A 615 22.46 -5.95 -30.43
C CYS A 615 21.48 -6.87 -29.67
N LEU A 616 22.03 -7.78 -28.86
CA LEU A 616 21.24 -8.71 -28.06
C LEU A 616 21.59 -8.58 -26.57
N THR A 617 20.58 -8.35 -25.74
CA THR A 617 20.70 -8.34 -24.28
C THR A 617 19.97 -9.55 -23.73
N ILE A 618 20.59 -10.25 -22.79
CA ILE A 618 20.09 -11.49 -22.19
C ILE A 618 20.21 -11.36 -20.67
N SER A 619 19.12 -11.55 -19.92
CA SER A 619 19.08 -11.44 -18.45
C SER A 619 19.00 -12.81 -17.76
N ASN A 620 19.49 -12.91 -16.51
CA ASN A 620 19.73 -14.17 -15.77
C ASN A 620 18.50 -14.86 -15.16
N GLY A 621 17.26 -14.58 -15.58
CA GLY A 621 16.15 -15.51 -15.32
C GLY A 621 16.31 -16.86 -16.03
N ILE A 622 17.54 -17.18 -16.48
CA ILE A 622 17.85 -18.33 -17.28
C ILE A 622 17.79 -19.59 -16.42
N LEU A 623 18.67 -19.91 -15.45
CA LEU A 623 18.74 -21.31 -14.99
C LEU A 623 19.31 -21.55 -13.57
N GLU A 624 18.56 -21.23 -12.51
CA GLU A 624 18.88 -21.72 -11.14
C GLU A 624 18.68 -23.24 -10.96
N ILE A 625 18.03 -23.91 -11.91
CA ILE A 625 17.50 -25.27 -11.72
C ILE A 625 18.59 -26.37 -11.81
N GLY A 626 19.78 -26.06 -12.32
CA GLY A 626 20.86 -27.04 -12.49
C GLY A 626 21.78 -27.24 -11.28
N ALA A 627 21.85 -26.26 -10.37
CA ALA A 627 22.90 -26.21 -9.34
C ALA A 627 22.45 -26.75 -7.96
N ARG A 628 21.15 -26.68 -7.62
CA ARG A 628 20.66 -27.11 -6.29
C ARG A 628 20.39 -28.61 -6.15
N SER A 629 20.51 -29.40 -7.21
CA SER A 629 20.34 -30.86 -7.14
C SER A 629 21.57 -31.62 -6.60
N TYR A 630 22.67 -30.92 -6.30
CA TYR A 630 23.92 -31.54 -5.82
C TYR A 630 24.17 -31.46 -4.30
N GLU A 631 23.31 -30.83 -3.52
CA GLU A 631 23.45 -30.77 -2.05
C GLU A 631 22.24 -31.36 -1.32
N LYS A 632 21.97 -32.64 -1.58
CA LYS A 632 21.37 -33.52 -0.55
C LYS A 632 22.29 -34.72 -0.41
N GLU A 633 23.10 -34.71 0.65
CA GLU A 633 23.69 -35.94 1.18
C GLU A 633 22.53 -36.90 1.51
N SER A 634 22.39 -37.95 0.70
CA SER A 634 21.40 -39.00 0.88
C SER A 634 21.95 -40.07 1.82
N ASP A 635 21.50 -40.06 3.08
CA ASP A 635 21.37 -41.28 3.87
C ASP A 635 20.12 -42.02 3.38
N ASP A 636 20.22 -42.79 2.30
CA ASP A 636 19.46 -44.04 2.13
C ASP A 636 19.86 -44.81 0.86
N ASP A 637 19.92 -46.13 0.99
CA ASP A 637 20.28 -47.14 -0.02
C ASP A 637 19.27 -47.17 -1.20
N ASN A 638 19.40 -46.26 -2.16
CA ASN A 638 18.83 -46.43 -3.49
C ASN A 638 19.82 -45.94 -4.56
N PRO A 639 20.00 -46.67 -5.68
CA PRO A 639 20.96 -46.27 -6.70
C PRO A 639 20.53 -44.93 -7.31
N PRO A 640 21.49 -44.03 -7.64
CA PRO A 640 21.15 -42.72 -8.15
C PRO A 640 20.48 -42.89 -9.50
N TYR A 641 19.21 -42.50 -9.58
CA TYR A 641 18.60 -42.18 -10.87
C TYR A 641 19.41 -41.03 -11.45
N HIS A 642 20.20 -41.32 -12.48
CA HIS A 642 20.87 -40.32 -13.29
C HIS A 642 19.84 -39.41 -13.96
N TYR A 643 19.39 -38.36 -13.28
CA TYR A 643 18.72 -37.22 -13.91
C TYR A 643 19.78 -36.21 -14.35
N GLY A 644 20.60 -36.63 -15.31
CA GLY A 644 21.36 -35.70 -16.12
C GLY A 644 20.44 -35.19 -17.24
N VAL A 645 19.91 -33.98 -17.11
CA VAL A 645 19.32 -33.27 -18.26
C VAL A 645 19.71 -31.80 -18.21
N GLY A 646 21.01 -31.54 -18.11
CA GLY A 646 21.54 -30.22 -18.45
C GLY A 646 21.62 -30.11 -19.95
N TRP A 647 20.70 -29.38 -20.59
CA TRP A 647 20.75 -28.92 -21.99
C TRP A 647 21.52 -29.90 -22.90
N GLU A 648 20.86 -30.92 -23.44
CA GLU A 648 21.46 -31.63 -24.56
C GLU A 648 21.62 -30.63 -25.71
N LEU A 649 22.86 -30.13 -25.83
CA LEU A 649 23.36 -29.24 -26.89
C LEU A 649 23.08 -29.77 -28.30
N ASP A 650 22.67 -31.03 -28.42
CA ASP A 650 22.25 -31.68 -29.66
C ASP A 650 20.97 -31.05 -30.27
N LEU A 651 20.14 -30.37 -29.50
CA LEU A 651 18.97 -29.61 -30.00
C LEU A 651 19.32 -28.23 -30.59
N ILE A 652 20.51 -27.69 -30.28
CA ILE A 652 21.06 -26.48 -30.93
C ILE A 652 22.01 -26.89 -32.08
N SER A 653 21.82 -28.08 -32.64
CA SER A 653 22.59 -28.50 -33.81
C SER A 653 22.37 -27.56 -34.99
N THR A 654 23.46 -26.87 -35.32
CA THR A 654 23.93 -26.59 -36.68
C THR A 654 23.09 -25.64 -37.55
N LYS A 655 23.33 -24.33 -37.39
CA LYS A 655 23.73 -23.35 -38.44
C LYS A 655 23.62 -21.93 -37.89
N CYS A 656 24.68 -21.14 -38.10
CA CYS A 656 24.90 -19.74 -37.69
C CYS A 656 23.67 -19.00 -37.13
N LEU A 657 23.50 -19.02 -35.80
CA LEU A 657 22.41 -18.32 -35.13
C LEU A 657 22.57 -16.79 -35.18
N PHE A 658 23.81 -16.29 -35.27
CA PHE A 658 24.11 -14.86 -35.07
C PHE A 658 25.13 -14.30 -36.08
N PRO A 659 24.93 -14.43 -37.41
CA PRO A 659 25.89 -13.96 -38.41
C PRO A 659 26.09 -12.44 -38.42
N HIS A 660 25.13 -11.67 -37.91
CA HIS A 660 25.13 -10.20 -37.95
C HIS A 660 25.28 -9.54 -36.57
N LEU A 661 25.40 -10.34 -35.52
CA LEU A 661 25.46 -9.84 -34.14
C LEU A 661 26.79 -9.12 -33.90
N LYS A 662 26.70 -7.83 -33.54
CA LYS A 662 27.83 -6.94 -33.26
C LYS A 662 28.09 -6.80 -31.77
N SER A 663 27.04 -6.78 -30.95
CA SER A 663 27.19 -6.71 -29.50
C SER A 663 26.22 -7.62 -28.77
N VAL A 664 26.69 -8.26 -27.70
CA VAL A 664 25.86 -9.02 -26.78
C VAL A 664 26.10 -8.57 -25.34
N SER A 665 25.05 -8.46 -24.53
CA SER A 665 25.14 -8.11 -23.11
C SER A 665 24.43 -9.15 -22.25
N PHE A 666 25.12 -9.69 -21.26
CA PHE A 666 24.55 -10.58 -20.25
C PHE A 666 24.33 -9.78 -18.96
N LYS A 667 23.07 -9.61 -18.53
CA LYS A 667 22.68 -8.93 -17.29
C LYS A 667 22.48 -9.94 -16.16
N TYR A 668 22.82 -9.54 -14.93
CA TYR A 668 22.69 -10.35 -13.71
C TYR A 668 23.51 -11.65 -13.72
N PHE A 669 24.70 -11.62 -14.33
CA PHE A 669 25.50 -12.82 -14.57
C PHE A 669 26.05 -13.45 -13.27
N GLY A 670 25.46 -14.55 -12.79
CA GLY A 670 25.90 -15.29 -11.59
C GLY A 670 26.90 -16.44 -11.86
N GLY A 671 27.27 -16.67 -13.13
CA GLY A 671 28.17 -17.76 -13.49
C GLY A 671 27.51 -19.11 -13.76
N ASP A 672 26.18 -19.13 -13.90
CA ASP A 672 25.40 -20.32 -14.20
C ASP A 672 25.93 -21.05 -15.45
N LEU A 673 26.15 -22.37 -15.32
CA LEU A 673 26.77 -23.21 -16.36
C LEU A 673 26.08 -23.06 -17.71
N SER A 674 24.78 -22.81 -17.71
CA SER A 674 23.97 -22.72 -18.92
C SER A 674 24.07 -21.35 -19.60
N VAL A 675 24.20 -20.27 -18.84
CA VAL A 675 24.51 -18.93 -19.39
C VAL A 675 25.93 -18.93 -19.94
N VAL A 676 26.87 -19.60 -19.25
CA VAL A 676 28.22 -19.85 -19.76
C VAL A 676 28.16 -20.62 -21.08
N ARG A 677 27.38 -21.70 -21.18
CA ARG A 677 27.20 -22.46 -22.45
C ARG A 677 26.62 -21.62 -23.58
N LEU A 678 25.63 -20.76 -23.30
CA LEU A 678 25.07 -19.85 -24.30
C LEU A 678 26.11 -18.82 -24.75
N ALA A 679 26.89 -18.27 -23.81
CA ALA A 679 28.02 -17.39 -24.10
C ALA A 679 29.07 -18.10 -24.96
N GLU A 680 29.42 -19.36 -24.68
CA GLU A 680 30.34 -20.14 -25.54
C GLU A 680 29.78 -20.30 -26.95
N LEU A 681 28.48 -20.57 -27.07
CA LEU A 681 27.82 -20.78 -28.35
C LEU A 681 27.84 -19.49 -29.18
N VAL A 682 27.55 -18.34 -28.56
CA VAL A 682 27.67 -17.03 -29.21
C VAL A 682 29.11 -16.80 -29.66
N LEU A 683 30.11 -17.06 -28.81
CA LEU A 683 31.53 -16.93 -29.17
C LEU A 683 31.94 -17.83 -30.33
N LYS A 684 31.44 -19.06 -30.39
CA LYS A 684 31.74 -20.04 -31.45
C LYS A 684 31.05 -19.74 -32.78
N GLN A 685 29.95 -18.98 -32.79
CA GLN A 685 29.11 -18.79 -33.98
C GLN A 685 29.02 -17.35 -34.50
N ALA A 686 29.18 -16.33 -33.65
CA ALA A 686 29.03 -14.92 -34.04
C ALA A 686 30.33 -14.38 -34.66
N THR A 687 30.43 -14.43 -35.99
CA THR A 687 31.62 -13.98 -36.75
C THR A 687 31.77 -12.46 -36.81
N ALA A 688 30.68 -11.71 -36.65
CA ALA A 688 30.66 -10.24 -36.68
C ALA A 688 30.73 -9.58 -35.29
N LEU A 689 30.94 -10.37 -34.22
CA LEU A 689 30.88 -9.89 -32.84
C LEU A 689 32.04 -8.92 -32.54
N GLU A 690 31.71 -7.71 -32.09
CA GLU A 690 32.64 -6.64 -31.74
C GLU A 690 32.78 -6.52 -30.21
N ILE A 691 31.67 -6.61 -29.47
CA ILE A 691 31.64 -6.40 -28.01
C ILE A 691 30.80 -7.47 -27.31
N MET A 692 31.31 -8.02 -26.21
CA MET A 692 30.58 -8.93 -25.33
C MET A 692 30.67 -8.41 -23.90
N THR A 693 29.54 -7.96 -23.35
CA THR A 693 29.46 -7.33 -22.02
C THR A 693 28.86 -8.31 -21.01
N PHE A 694 29.44 -8.40 -19.81
CA PHE A 694 28.86 -9.14 -18.69
C PHE A 694 28.67 -8.19 -17.51
N ILE A 695 27.43 -8.06 -17.04
CA ILE A 695 27.03 -7.21 -15.93
C ILE A 695 26.63 -8.15 -14.79
N SER A 696 27.40 -8.17 -13.70
CA SER A 696 27.16 -9.02 -12.54
C SER A 696 27.06 -8.20 -11.25
N PRO A 697 26.06 -8.48 -10.38
CA PRO A 697 26.02 -7.91 -9.04
C PRO A 697 26.98 -8.62 -8.05
N GLU A 698 27.57 -9.78 -8.41
CA GLU A 698 28.40 -10.60 -7.52
C GLU A 698 29.90 -10.54 -7.88
N VAL A 699 30.76 -10.59 -6.85
CA VAL A 699 32.19 -10.26 -6.91
C VAL A 699 33.07 -11.40 -7.48
N ASP A 700 32.51 -12.59 -7.73
CA ASP A 700 33.26 -13.79 -8.19
C ASP A 700 33.38 -13.96 -9.72
N ALA A 701 33.08 -12.90 -10.49
CA ALA A 701 33.16 -12.93 -11.95
C ALA A 701 34.56 -13.28 -12.51
N LYS A 702 35.63 -13.16 -11.72
CA LYS A 702 37.03 -13.35 -12.14
C LYS A 702 37.38 -14.78 -12.57
N PHE A 703 36.85 -15.80 -11.90
CA PHE A 703 37.13 -17.21 -12.27
C PHE A 703 36.46 -17.59 -13.60
N ILE A 704 35.24 -17.08 -13.83
CA ILE A 704 34.49 -17.32 -15.06
C ILE A 704 35.08 -16.52 -16.22
N MET A 705 35.63 -15.32 -15.96
CA MET A 705 36.38 -14.51 -16.92
C MET A 705 37.57 -15.26 -17.52
N GLU A 706 38.36 -15.97 -16.70
CA GLU A 706 39.51 -16.75 -17.18
C GLU A 706 39.06 -17.91 -18.07
N ASN A 707 37.98 -18.60 -17.69
CA ASN A 707 37.42 -19.70 -18.48
C ASN A 707 36.86 -19.20 -19.82
N LEU A 708 36.05 -18.15 -19.84
CA LEU A 708 35.45 -17.61 -21.08
C LEU A 708 36.49 -16.98 -22.02
N ALA A 709 37.51 -16.31 -21.49
CA ALA A 709 38.57 -15.71 -22.30
C ALA A 709 39.44 -16.75 -23.04
N SER A 710 39.52 -17.98 -22.48
CA SER A 710 40.28 -19.11 -23.04
C SER A 710 39.58 -19.84 -24.19
N LEU A 711 38.27 -19.60 -24.39
CA LEU A 711 37.48 -20.29 -25.40
C LEU A 711 37.78 -19.82 -26.84
N PRO A 712 37.68 -20.73 -27.83
CA PRO A 712 37.84 -20.36 -29.23
C PRO A 712 36.71 -19.43 -29.69
N ARG A 713 37.08 -18.35 -30.37
CA ARG A 713 36.16 -17.30 -30.84
C ARG A 713 36.11 -17.26 -32.36
N ALA A 714 34.92 -17.13 -32.93
CA ALA A 714 34.71 -16.95 -34.35
C ALA A 714 35.10 -15.53 -34.83
N SER A 715 34.91 -14.53 -33.97
CA SER A 715 35.39 -13.16 -34.20
C SER A 715 36.70 -12.91 -33.47
N ALA A 716 37.75 -12.59 -34.24
CA ALA A 716 39.06 -12.22 -33.69
C ALA A 716 39.08 -10.80 -33.08
N SER A 717 38.10 -9.96 -33.42
CA SER A 717 38.01 -8.56 -32.96
C SER A 717 37.11 -8.36 -31.74
N CYS A 718 36.48 -9.41 -31.22
CA CYS A 718 35.56 -9.32 -30.08
C CYS A 718 36.30 -8.90 -28.80
N VAL A 719 35.87 -7.79 -28.19
CA VAL A 719 36.34 -7.28 -26.90
C VAL A 719 35.35 -7.66 -25.80
N PHE A 720 35.86 -8.14 -24.68
CA PHE A 720 35.05 -8.38 -23.49
C PHE A 720 34.99 -7.13 -22.62
N ASN A 721 33.79 -6.73 -22.20
CA ASN A 721 33.57 -5.61 -21.29
C ASN A 721 32.93 -6.10 -19.98
N PHE A 722 33.48 -5.63 -18.87
CA PHE A 722 33.03 -5.96 -17.51
C PHE A 722 32.96 -4.65 -16.74
N PRO A 723 31.83 -3.93 -16.83
CA PRO A 723 31.64 -2.63 -16.20
C PRO A 723 31.54 -2.68 -14.68
#